data_AF-A0A5N7B3S1-F1
#
_entry.id   AF-A0A5N7B3S1-F1
#
_cell.length_a   1.000
_cell.length_b   1.000
_cell.length_c   1.000
_cell.angle_alpha   90.00
_cell.angle_beta   90.00
_cell.angle_gamma   90.00
#
_symmetry.space_group_name_H-M   'P 1'
#
loop_
_entity.id
_entity.type
_entity.pdbx_description
1 polymer ?
#
loop_
_entity_poly.entity_id
_entity_poly.type
_entity_poly.pdbx_seq_one_letter_code
_entity_poly.pdbx_strand_id
1 'polypeptide(L)'
;MDSDPVPSSSPAFATPAHPLRKNKSNHPPARASILPILLPPSTLRPVAFRTFTRKHNLTISSSALQILATFVGRNCGSGWREEGLAERVLDEVAKGWKKTGGGVIVEEGKGASLRAILQTIEGNMSGGRVAAGKTPTTDGVSMSMPRNRVDIHPNLHLSPSVASTLGDREQGDSNLSFHPRSWIKVVDAFDIPRLTYNADKKYFEIANSKASLFSQPSHKTALFRDRYNVIHQRLLRNESFQLSLGSASVSSLSRSSSSFTPNTCYKLTPVANLLGRSGTSHLLLGMLSVSPTGDLSLTDLTGSIALELSHARVIPEDGAWFAPGMIVLVDGIYEEEETVKGSTLGGNTGVGGAIGGIFVGVSICGPPCERREMSLGTKGRQTTVEVSSSGGFGWVDFLGVGSERAQGPRMRHIQERCLQDWHGGTDDSRCTKIAIMGEVNLDHVKTADALKMLFGFYSDLPPRERPIVFVLIGNFVQKAMINGGGRAGGIEYKEYFDSLALVLSEFPSLLQHSTFIFVPGDNDPWPSAFSAGAASALPRQAVPELFTSRVKRAFSTANAELDRSQSSEPIGEAIWTTNPSRITLFGPVHDIAIVRDDMSERLRRSAVRIGQDADRSTIMNDGMASQKSSVLPEDSIETQTPMGAESYPIPSSVNMSRKLVKTILDQGTISPFPLSLRPVLWDYASSLQLYPLPSSFILADPEAAPFCMTYEGCHVMNPGKLIPEGDLSSVRWIEYDASKNRGKVKEMRY
;
A
#
# COMPACT_ATOMS: atom_id res chain seq x y z
N MET A 1 24.16 15.15 35.99
CA MET A 1 24.97 16.38 35.90
C MET A 1 24.79 16.84 34.48
N ASP A 2 23.69 17.57 34.28
CA ASP A 2 23.23 18.00 32.98
C ASP A 2 23.70 19.45 32.79
N SER A 3 24.46 19.68 31.71
CA SER A 3 24.88 20.99 31.27
C SER A 3 23.74 21.62 30.47
N ASP A 4 23.12 22.65 31.04
CA ASP A 4 22.21 23.57 30.34
C ASP A 4 22.91 24.26 29.16
N PRO A 5 22.26 24.40 27.99
CA PRO A 5 22.62 25.42 27.02
C PRO A 5 21.78 26.69 27.24
N VAL A 6 22.50 27.80 27.23
CA VAL A 6 22.05 29.21 27.28
C VAL A 6 20.92 29.50 26.27
N PRO A 7 19.90 30.32 26.61
CA PRO A 7 18.87 30.72 25.67
C PRO A 7 19.35 31.88 24.76
N SER A 8 19.26 31.67 23.45
CA SER A 8 19.43 32.69 22.41
C SER A 8 18.15 33.54 22.29
N SER A 9 18.34 34.86 22.28
CA SER A 9 17.32 35.91 22.26
C SER A 9 16.77 36.20 20.86
N SER A 10 15.44 36.04 20.68
CA SER A 10 14.65 36.70 19.62
C SER A 10 13.25 37.04 20.16
N PRO A 11 12.79 38.31 20.09
CA PRO A 11 11.52 38.77 20.66
C PRO A 11 10.41 38.73 19.61
N ALA A 12 9.77 37.58 19.37
CA ALA A 12 8.60 37.54 18.47
C ALA A 12 7.57 36.43 18.74
N PHE A 13 7.75 35.58 19.77
CA PHE A 13 6.76 34.56 20.10
C PHE A 13 6.49 34.55 21.61
N ALA A 14 5.27 34.94 21.99
CA ALA A 14 4.77 34.78 23.34
C ALA A 14 4.76 33.29 23.71
N THR A 15 5.56 32.92 24.70
CA THR A 15 5.59 31.58 25.29
C THR A 15 4.39 31.43 26.24
N PRO A 16 3.53 30.40 26.12
CA PRO A 16 2.44 30.20 27.08
C PRO A 16 3.00 29.82 28.46
N ALA A 17 2.59 30.56 29.49
CA ALA A 17 3.15 30.58 30.85
C ALA A 17 2.79 29.37 31.76
N HIS A 18 2.39 28.23 31.21
CA HIS A 18 2.14 27.03 32.02
C HIS A 18 2.66 25.75 31.36
N PRO A 19 3.49 24.95 32.05
CA PRO A 19 3.81 23.61 31.59
C PRO A 19 2.54 22.75 31.64
N LEU A 20 2.09 22.28 30.48
CA LEU A 20 1.06 21.24 30.38
C LEU A 20 1.50 20.04 31.22
N ARG A 21 0.73 19.75 32.28
CA ARG A 21 0.92 18.56 33.13
C ARG A 21 1.01 17.33 32.23
N LYS A 22 2.11 16.57 32.34
CA LYS A 22 2.20 15.20 31.81
C LYS A 22 1.08 14.38 32.45
N ASN A 23 -0.04 14.22 31.75
CA ASN A 23 -0.97 13.15 32.07
C ASN A 23 -0.21 11.84 31.89
N LYS A 24 -0.01 11.12 33.00
CA LYS A 24 0.37 9.70 32.94
C LYS A 24 -0.73 9.01 32.15
N SER A 25 -0.44 8.67 30.91
CA SER A 25 -1.32 7.82 30.12
C SER A 25 -1.31 6.43 30.75
N ASN A 26 -2.41 6.08 31.41
CA ASN A 26 -2.75 4.69 31.69
C ASN A 26 -3.16 4.05 30.35
N HIS A 27 -2.20 3.79 29.47
CA HIS A 27 -2.40 2.83 28.40
C HIS A 27 -2.23 1.42 28.99
N PRO A 28 -3.10 0.45 28.63
CA PRO A 28 -2.83 -0.94 28.96
C PRO A 28 -1.49 -1.34 28.33
N PRO A 29 -0.62 -2.10 29.03
CA PRO A 29 0.68 -2.47 28.48
C PRO A 29 0.47 -3.29 27.20
N ALA A 30 1.08 -2.83 26.11
CA ALA A 30 1.20 -3.62 24.88
C ALA A 30 1.79 -4.99 25.24
N ARG A 31 1.13 -6.08 24.81
CA ARG A 31 1.62 -7.44 25.05
C ARG A 31 3.01 -7.57 24.40
N ALA A 32 4.06 -7.61 25.21
CA ALA A 32 5.41 -7.91 24.73
C ALA A 32 5.39 -9.30 24.07
N SER A 33 5.72 -9.38 22.79
CA SER A 33 5.87 -10.64 22.08
C SER A 33 7.12 -11.35 22.58
N ILE A 34 6.93 -12.55 23.13
CA ILE A 34 8.02 -13.42 23.59
C ILE A 34 8.36 -14.40 22.48
N LEU A 35 9.63 -14.53 22.14
CA LEU A 35 10.13 -15.55 21.23
C LEU A 35 10.20 -16.91 21.97
N PRO A 36 9.45 -17.93 21.53
CA PRO A 36 9.51 -19.26 22.13
C PRO A 36 10.90 -19.89 22.01
N ILE A 37 11.33 -20.59 23.05
CA ILE A 37 12.56 -21.39 23.04
C ILE A 37 12.24 -22.86 23.31
N LEU A 38 13.00 -23.76 22.68
CA LEU A 38 12.99 -25.17 23.06
C LEU A 38 13.83 -25.35 24.33
N LEU A 39 13.17 -25.52 25.47
CA LEU A 39 13.85 -25.65 26.77
C LEU A 39 14.01 -27.13 27.16
N PRO A 40 15.25 -27.65 27.30
CA PRO A 40 15.45 -29.02 27.78
C PRO A 40 14.99 -29.19 29.24
N PRO A 41 14.36 -30.31 29.62
CA PRO A 41 13.92 -30.53 31.01
C PRO A 41 15.06 -30.51 32.03
N SER A 42 16.26 -30.92 31.61
CA SER A 42 17.46 -30.92 32.45
C SER A 42 17.88 -29.52 32.91
N THR A 43 17.66 -28.49 32.08
CA THR A 43 18.02 -27.09 32.41
C THR A 43 17.00 -26.43 33.30
N LEU A 44 15.71 -26.79 33.19
CA LEU A 44 14.64 -26.30 34.07
C LEU A 44 14.66 -26.99 35.46
N ARG A 45 15.19 -28.21 35.54
CA ARG A 45 15.17 -29.06 36.76
C ARG A 45 15.61 -28.35 38.05
N PRO A 46 16.70 -27.57 38.11
CA PRO A 46 17.12 -26.90 39.36
C PRO A 46 16.10 -25.86 39.85
N VAL A 47 15.48 -25.13 38.92
CA VAL A 47 14.46 -24.10 39.23
C VAL A 47 13.17 -24.77 39.67
N ALA A 48 12.73 -25.80 38.95
CA ALA A 48 11.52 -26.57 39.30
C ALA A 48 11.65 -27.30 40.65
N PHE A 49 12.82 -27.84 40.97
CA PHE A 49 13.08 -28.46 42.28
C PHE A 49 13.06 -27.44 43.42
N ARG A 50 13.60 -26.24 43.19
CA ARG A 50 13.53 -25.14 44.18
C ARG A 50 12.09 -24.72 44.46
N THR A 51 11.25 -24.60 43.43
CA THR A 51 9.86 -24.16 43.60
C THR A 51 8.94 -25.27 44.10
N PHE A 52 8.86 -26.41 43.42
CA PHE A 52 7.93 -27.47 43.82
C PHE A 52 8.41 -28.20 45.07
N THR A 53 9.67 -28.64 45.10
CA THR A 53 10.16 -29.51 46.19
C THR A 53 10.57 -28.74 47.42
N ARG A 54 11.38 -27.68 47.29
CA ARG A 54 11.82 -26.91 48.47
C ARG A 54 10.78 -25.91 49.00
N LYS A 55 10.04 -25.23 48.13
CA LYS A 55 9.08 -24.20 48.55
C LYS A 55 7.67 -24.76 48.80
N HIS A 56 7.23 -25.72 47.98
CA HIS A 56 5.88 -26.29 48.10
C HIS A 56 5.82 -27.74 48.61
N ASN A 57 6.95 -28.38 48.93
CA ASN A 57 6.98 -29.78 49.40
C ASN A 57 6.28 -30.77 48.46
N LEU A 58 6.44 -30.58 47.14
CA LEU A 58 5.91 -31.43 46.09
C LEU A 58 7.06 -32.13 45.34
N THR A 59 6.89 -33.40 45.01
CA THR A 59 7.86 -34.16 44.18
C THR A 59 7.44 -34.13 42.72
N ILE A 60 8.34 -33.79 41.81
CA ILE A 60 8.04 -33.68 40.37
C ILE A 60 8.50 -34.95 39.63
N SER A 61 7.59 -35.55 38.86
CA SER A 61 7.91 -36.67 37.96
C SER A 61 8.66 -36.20 36.69
N SER A 62 9.41 -37.09 36.03
CA SER A 62 10.13 -36.73 34.80
C SER A 62 9.19 -36.31 33.66
N SER A 63 8.00 -36.90 33.59
CA SER A 63 6.96 -36.56 32.62
C SER A 63 6.37 -35.17 32.89
N ALA A 64 6.08 -34.82 34.14
CA ALA A 64 5.62 -33.48 34.51
C ALA A 64 6.69 -32.41 34.24
N LEU A 65 7.97 -32.71 34.49
CA LEU A 65 9.07 -31.79 34.20
C LEU A 65 9.19 -31.50 32.70
N GLN A 66 8.97 -32.50 31.84
CA GLN A 66 8.94 -32.33 30.38
C GLN A 66 7.85 -31.34 29.95
N ILE A 67 6.64 -31.52 30.48
CA ILE A 67 5.49 -30.66 30.17
C ILE A 67 5.74 -29.22 30.62
N LEU A 68 6.27 -29.04 31.83
CA LEU A 68 6.63 -27.73 32.37
C LEU A 68 7.74 -27.05 31.55
N ALA A 69 8.73 -27.80 31.07
CA ALA A 69 9.80 -27.27 30.23
C ALA A 69 9.28 -26.76 28.89
N THR A 70 8.39 -27.52 28.24
CA THR A 70 7.73 -27.07 27.00
C THR A 70 6.89 -25.82 27.24
N PHE A 71 6.12 -25.77 28.32
CA PHE A 71 5.28 -24.62 28.65
C PHE A 71 6.08 -23.35 28.97
N VAL A 72 7.12 -23.46 29.81
CA VAL A 72 7.98 -22.33 30.15
C VAL A 72 8.76 -21.84 28.93
N GLY A 73 9.28 -22.76 28.11
CA GLY A 73 9.97 -22.41 26.87
C GLY A 73 9.08 -21.65 25.89
N ARG A 74 7.81 -22.04 25.76
CA ARG A 74 6.82 -21.37 24.89
C ARG A 74 6.38 -20.00 25.43
N ASN A 75 6.08 -19.92 26.73
CA ASN A 75 5.37 -18.76 27.29
C ASN A 75 6.30 -17.74 27.98
N CYS A 76 7.52 -18.12 28.35
CA CYS A 76 8.52 -17.22 28.98
C CYS A 76 9.71 -16.89 28.06
N GLY A 77 9.95 -17.68 27.01
CA GLY A 77 11.04 -17.46 26.04
C GLY A 77 12.42 -17.36 26.69
N SER A 78 13.29 -16.48 26.18
CA SER A 78 14.64 -16.26 26.73
C SER A 78 14.65 -15.71 28.16
N GLY A 79 13.60 -14.98 28.57
CA GLY A 79 13.47 -14.39 29.91
C GLY A 79 13.19 -15.39 31.05
N TRP A 80 13.07 -16.69 30.74
CA TRP A 80 12.74 -17.72 31.74
C TRP A 80 13.74 -17.78 32.91
N ARG A 81 15.04 -17.54 32.66
CA ARG A 81 16.13 -17.63 33.65
C ARG A 81 16.59 -16.28 34.17
N GLU A 82 16.93 -15.35 33.28
CA GLU A 82 17.54 -14.06 33.65
C GLU A 82 16.56 -13.10 34.32
N GLU A 83 15.31 -13.08 33.86
CA GLU A 83 14.25 -12.24 34.44
C GLU A 83 13.45 -12.97 35.55
N GLY A 84 13.81 -14.22 35.86
CA GLY A 84 13.15 -15.02 36.90
C GLY A 84 11.68 -15.39 36.60
N LEU A 85 11.26 -15.32 35.35
CA LEU A 85 9.86 -15.55 34.95
C LEU A 85 9.41 -16.99 35.20
N ALA A 86 10.29 -17.97 34.94
CA ALA A 86 9.98 -19.38 35.16
C ALA A 86 9.66 -19.67 36.63
N GLU A 87 10.38 -19.07 37.57
CA GLU A 87 10.13 -19.28 39.00
C GLU A 87 8.74 -18.78 39.42
N ARG A 88 8.29 -17.64 38.89
CA ARG A 88 6.97 -17.08 39.18
C ARG A 88 5.84 -17.93 38.60
N VAL A 89 6.00 -18.39 37.36
CA VAL A 89 5.03 -19.27 36.71
C VAL A 89 4.94 -20.60 37.46
N LEU A 90 6.08 -21.22 37.77
CA LEU A 90 6.13 -22.50 38.50
C LEU A 90 5.56 -22.38 39.92
N ASP A 91 5.71 -21.22 40.58
CA ASP A 91 5.11 -20.96 41.89
C ASP A 91 3.58 -20.95 41.83
N GLU A 92 3.00 -20.32 40.81
CA GLU A 92 1.54 -20.29 40.60
C GLU A 92 1.00 -21.66 40.17
N VAL A 93 1.73 -22.42 39.34
CA VAL A 93 1.37 -23.80 39.01
C VAL A 93 1.35 -24.67 40.27
N ALA A 94 2.35 -24.55 41.15
CA ALA A 94 2.41 -25.31 42.39
C ALA A 94 1.27 -24.96 43.36
N LYS A 95 0.90 -23.67 43.48
CA LYS A 95 -0.28 -23.24 44.24
C LYS A 95 -1.57 -23.78 43.63
N GLY A 96 -1.71 -23.71 42.31
CA GLY A 96 -2.85 -24.26 41.56
C GLY A 96 -3.00 -25.76 41.78
N TRP A 97 -1.91 -26.51 41.75
CA TRP A 97 -1.87 -27.95 42.00
C TRP A 97 -2.37 -28.32 43.39
N LYS A 98 -1.95 -27.59 44.42
CA LYS A 98 -2.45 -27.79 45.79
C LYS A 98 -3.93 -27.41 45.93
N LYS A 99 -4.35 -26.32 45.28
CA LYS A 99 -5.73 -25.82 45.35
C LYS A 99 -6.73 -26.78 44.70
N THR A 100 -6.34 -27.48 43.64
CA THR A 100 -7.17 -28.51 42.99
C THR A 100 -7.09 -29.88 43.67
N GLY A 101 -6.45 -29.98 44.84
CA GLY A 101 -6.35 -31.23 45.59
C GLY A 101 -5.39 -32.25 44.97
N GLY A 102 -4.40 -31.80 44.19
CA GLY A 102 -3.38 -32.67 43.61
C GLY A 102 -2.52 -33.36 44.67
N GLY A 103 -2.10 -34.60 44.38
CA GLY A 103 -1.25 -35.38 45.29
C GLY A 103 0.16 -34.81 45.47
N VAL A 104 0.92 -35.39 46.41
CA VAL A 104 2.32 -35.00 46.74
C VAL A 104 3.25 -35.16 45.53
N ILE A 105 2.95 -36.12 44.64
CA ILE A 105 3.66 -36.33 43.38
C ILE A 105 2.90 -35.59 42.26
N VAL A 106 3.58 -34.65 41.60
CA VAL A 106 3.06 -33.96 40.41
C VAL A 106 3.26 -34.88 39.21
N GLU A 107 2.18 -35.56 38.83
CA GLU A 107 2.11 -36.51 37.72
C GLU A 107 0.73 -36.39 37.06
N GLU A 108 0.69 -36.46 35.73
CA GLU A 108 -0.56 -36.36 35.00
C GLU A 108 -1.34 -37.69 35.08
N GLY A 109 -2.60 -37.64 35.56
CA GLY A 109 -3.49 -38.80 35.60
C GLY A 109 -3.94 -39.29 36.99
N LYS A 110 -3.55 -38.62 38.08
CA LYS A 110 -4.02 -38.95 39.45
C LYS A 110 -4.69 -37.76 40.14
N GLY A 111 -5.96 -37.51 39.77
CA GLY A 111 -6.83 -36.52 40.42
C GLY A 111 -6.80 -35.13 39.77
N ALA A 112 -5.70 -34.39 39.91
CA ALA A 112 -5.55 -33.06 39.31
C ALA A 112 -4.88 -33.14 37.92
N SER A 113 -5.39 -32.38 36.94
CA SER A 113 -4.81 -32.29 35.60
C SER A 113 -3.81 -31.14 35.50
N LEU A 114 -2.53 -31.47 35.26
CA LEU A 114 -1.47 -30.47 35.10
C LEU A 114 -1.72 -29.60 33.87
N ARG A 115 -2.18 -30.20 32.77
CA ARG A 115 -2.51 -29.47 31.54
C ARG A 115 -3.65 -28.47 31.72
N ALA A 116 -4.68 -28.81 32.51
CA ALA A 116 -5.78 -27.88 32.79
C ALA A 116 -5.32 -26.64 33.60
N ILE A 117 -4.41 -26.84 34.56
CA ILE A 117 -3.81 -25.74 35.34
C ILE A 117 -2.97 -24.85 34.43
N LEU A 118 -2.16 -25.44 33.53
CA LEU A 118 -1.35 -24.68 32.59
C LEU A 118 -2.19 -23.87 31.59
N GLN A 119 -3.30 -24.42 31.09
CA GLN A 119 -4.24 -23.68 30.23
C GLN A 119 -4.87 -22.49 30.96
N THR A 120 -5.23 -22.66 32.24
CA THR A 120 -5.79 -21.57 33.06
C THR A 120 -4.77 -20.45 33.29
N ILE A 121 -3.51 -20.81 33.52
CA ILE A 121 -2.43 -19.84 33.71
C ILE A 121 -2.09 -19.15 32.39
N GLU A 122 -2.07 -19.88 31.28
CA GLU A 122 -1.84 -19.32 29.95
C GLU A 122 -2.85 -18.22 29.59
N GLY A 123 -4.14 -18.41 29.91
CA GLY A 123 -5.16 -17.37 29.74
C GLY A 123 -4.91 -16.09 30.55
N ASN A 124 -4.12 -16.18 31.63
CA ASN A 124 -3.77 -15.09 32.54
C ASN A 124 -2.33 -14.58 32.37
N MET A 125 -1.62 -15.04 31.35
CA MET A 125 -0.25 -14.63 31.06
C MET A 125 -0.20 -13.52 30.00
N SER A 126 0.65 -12.53 30.22
CA SER A 126 0.99 -11.51 29.21
C SER A 126 2.47 -11.17 29.32
N GLY A 127 3.20 -11.19 28.20
CA GLY A 127 4.65 -10.94 28.19
C GLY A 127 5.41 -11.80 29.21
N GLY A 128 5.03 -13.07 29.39
CA GLY A 128 5.74 -14.03 30.25
C GLY A 128 5.52 -13.84 31.75
N ARG A 129 4.67 -12.88 32.14
CA ARG A 129 4.30 -12.61 33.54
C ARG A 129 2.88 -13.08 33.82
N VAL A 130 2.68 -13.71 34.97
CA VAL A 130 1.35 -14.09 35.49
C VAL A 130 0.75 -12.87 36.20
N ALA A 131 -0.42 -12.43 35.77
CA ALA A 131 -1.15 -11.36 36.48
C ALA A 131 -1.72 -11.91 37.80
N ALA A 132 -1.28 -11.38 38.94
CA ALA A 132 -1.77 -11.82 40.25
C ALA A 132 -3.20 -11.28 40.50
N GLY A 133 -4.20 -12.16 40.49
CA GLY A 133 -5.58 -11.82 40.85
C GLY A 133 -5.75 -11.67 42.37
N LYS A 134 -6.20 -10.50 42.84
CA LYS A 134 -6.68 -10.31 44.22
C LYS A 134 -8.08 -10.93 44.38
N THR A 135 -8.27 -11.76 45.39
CA THR A 135 -9.58 -12.32 45.81
C THR A 135 -10.45 -11.26 46.50
N PRO A 136 -11.78 -11.19 46.27
CA PRO A 136 -12.65 -10.22 46.91
C PRO A 136 -13.24 -10.79 48.22
N THR A 137 -13.18 -10.01 49.30
CA THR A 137 -13.97 -10.23 50.52
C THR A 137 -15.17 -9.29 50.52
N THR A 138 -16.34 -9.88 50.76
CA THR A 138 -17.67 -9.30 50.97
C THR A 138 -17.75 -8.44 52.21
N ASP A 139 -18.37 -7.25 52.11
CA ASP A 139 -19.44 -6.79 53.02
C ASP A 139 -20.19 -5.57 52.42
N GLY A 140 -21.53 -5.60 52.54
CA GLY A 140 -22.50 -4.62 52.03
C GLY A 140 -22.50 -3.30 52.81
N VAL A 141 -23.09 -2.19 52.33
CA VAL A 141 -24.52 -2.00 52.00
C VAL A 141 -24.71 -0.70 51.18
N SER A 142 -25.48 -0.81 50.07
CA SER A 142 -26.50 0.09 49.43
C SER A 142 -26.26 1.60 49.20
N MET A 143 -26.70 2.30 48.14
CA MET A 143 -27.43 2.02 46.88
C MET A 143 -27.40 3.32 46.02
N SER A 144 -27.12 3.24 44.71
CA SER A 144 -27.85 3.97 43.63
C SER A 144 -27.15 3.78 42.27
N MET A 145 -27.92 3.31 41.29
CA MET A 145 -27.54 3.12 39.87
C MET A 145 -28.01 4.35 39.05
N PRO A 146 -27.44 4.61 37.85
CA PRO A 146 -27.97 3.95 36.64
C PRO A 146 -26.92 3.31 35.73
N ARG A 147 -27.38 2.27 35.04
CA ARG A 147 -26.68 1.35 34.15
C ARG A 147 -26.19 2.02 32.85
N ASN A 148 -24.90 1.90 32.55
CA ASN A 148 -24.37 1.82 31.19
C ASN A 148 -23.87 0.39 30.98
N ARG A 149 -24.55 -0.39 30.12
CA ARG A 149 -24.03 -1.66 29.61
C ARG A 149 -23.37 -1.42 28.26
N VAL A 150 -22.08 -1.72 28.21
CA VAL A 150 -21.28 -1.93 27.02
C VAL A 150 -21.07 -3.44 26.94
N ASP A 151 -21.65 -4.10 25.94
CA ASP A 151 -21.35 -5.49 25.56
C ASP A 151 -20.59 -5.39 24.22
N ILE A 152 -19.25 -5.37 24.20
CA ILE A 152 -18.30 -6.50 24.12
C ILE A 152 -18.59 -7.45 22.95
N HIS A 153 -18.02 -7.13 21.78
CA HIS A 153 -17.72 -8.07 20.71
C HIS A 153 -16.30 -8.67 20.90
N PRO A 154 -16.07 -9.96 20.59
CA PRO A 154 -14.78 -10.62 20.80
C PRO A 154 -13.83 -10.39 19.61
N ASN A 155 -12.77 -9.61 19.82
CA ASN A 155 -11.64 -9.48 18.89
C ASN A 155 -10.62 -10.60 19.14
N LEU A 156 -10.53 -11.57 18.23
CA LEU A 156 -9.45 -12.57 18.17
C LEU A 156 -8.31 -12.05 17.30
N HIS A 157 -7.27 -11.53 17.94
CA HIS A 157 -6.02 -11.07 17.32
C HIS A 157 -5.05 -12.26 17.20
N LEU A 158 -4.87 -12.81 16.00
CA LEU A 158 -3.88 -13.85 15.71
C LEU A 158 -2.53 -13.21 15.36
N SER A 159 -1.48 -13.58 16.10
CA SER A 159 -0.09 -13.18 15.88
C SER A 159 0.63 -14.18 14.95
N PRO A 160 1.65 -13.77 14.17
CA PRO A 160 2.31 -14.64 13.20
C PRO A 160 3.40 -15.50 13.87
N SER A 161 3.25 -16.82 13.81
CA SER A 161 4.29 -17.78 14.23
C SER A 161 5.09 -18.24 13.02
N VAL A 162 6.41 -18.11 13.08
CA VAL A 162 7.34 -18.64 12.08
C VAL A 162 7.59 -20.12 12.37
N ALA A 163 7.32 -20.96 11.37
CA ALA A 163 7.83 -22.31 11.13
C ALA A 163 7.87 -23.32 12.31
N SER A 164 6.87 -24.20 12.34
CA SER A 164 7.10 -25.62 12.61
C SER A 164 6.02 -26.48 11.93
N THR A 165 6.50 -27.44 11.13
CA THR A 165 5.89 -28.73 10.78
C THR A 165 4.61 -28.78 9.93
N LEU A 166 4.79 -29.33 8.72
CA LEU A 166 3.85 -30.26 8.09
C LEU A 166 3.29 -31.22 9.15
N GLY A 167 1.99 -31.16 9.45
CA GLY A 167 1.38 -32.10 10.39
C GLY A 167 -0.02 -31.79 10.91
N ASP A 168 -0.46 -30.53 10.96
CA ASP A 168 -1.81 -30.18 11.46
C ASP A 168 -2.64 -29.49 10.38
N ARG A 169 -3.16 -30.29 9.44
CA ARG A 169 -4.35 -29.90 8.67
C ARG A 169 -5.55 -30.48 9.41
N GLU A 170 -6.55 -29.63 9.68
CA GLU A 170 -7.99 -29.96 9.91
C GLU A 170 -8.66 -29.63 11.26
N GLN A 171 -8.02 -29.08 12.29
CA GLN A 171 -8.72 -28.83 13.59
C GLN A 171 -9.00 -27.37 13.99
N GLY A 172 -8.77 -26.38 13.12
CA GLY A 172 -9.04 -24.96 13.40
C GLY A 172 -10.15 -24.28 12.58
N ASP A 173 -10.78 -25.00 11.64
CA ASP A 173 -11.60 -24.39 10.57
C ASP A 173 -13.11 -24.29 10.88
N SER A 174 -13.58 -24.80 12.02
CA SER A 174 -15.02 -24.95 12.31
C SER A 174 -15.77 -23.65 12.66
N ASN A 175 -15.08 -22.51 12.80
CA ASN A 175 -15.68 -21.20 13.12
C ASN A 175 -15.39 -20.11 12.06
N LEU A 176 -14.99 -20.47 10.84
CA LEU A 176 -14.68 -19.49 9.80
C LEU A 176 -15.95 -18.94 9.15
N SER A 177 -16.03 -17.61 9.04
CA SER A 177 -17.07 -16.95 8.24
C SER A 177 -16.80 -17.18 6.75
N PHE A 178 -17.81 -17.70 6.03
CA PHE A 178 -17.75 -17.95 4.59
C PHE A 178 -18.19 -16.74 3.75
N HIS A 179 -18.52 -15.61 4.38
CA HIS A 179 -18.92 -14.41 3.65
C HIS A 179 -17.70 -13.60 3.19
N PRO A 180 -17.54 -13.27 1.89
CA PRO A 180 -16.38 -12.55 1.36
C PRO A 180 -16.07 -11.23 2.09
N ARG A 181 -17.11 -10.48 2.51
CA ARG A 181 -16.94 -9.22 3.27
C ARG A 181 -16.18 -9.39 4.59
N SER A 182 -16.20 -10.58 5.20
CA SER A 182 -15.47 -10.85 6.45
C SER A 182 -13.94 -10.88 6.25
N TRP A 183 -13.51 -10.98 4.99
CA TRP A 183 -12.10 -11.05 4.58
C TRP A 183 -11.64 -9.79 3.86
N ILE A 184 -12.43 -8.72 3.93
CA ILE A 184 -12.07 -7.39 3.43
C ILE A 184 -11.42 -6.63 4.58
N LYS A 185 -10.24 -6.07 4.33
CA LYS A 185 -9.56 -5.17 5.24
C LYS A 185 -9.12 -3.93 4.48
N VAL A 186 -9.46 -2.76 5.04
CA VAL A 186 -8.91 -1.48 4.59
C VAL A 186 -7.64 -1.22 5.39
N VAL A 187 -6.54 -0.94 4.71
CA VAL A 187 -5.25 -0.63 5.31
C VAL A 187 -4.95 0.84 5.03
N ASP A 188 -4.88 1.62 6.10
CA ASP A 188 -4.52 3.02 6.04
C ASP A 188 -3.03 3.19 5.72
N ALA A 189 -2.68 4.27 5.02
CA ALA A 189 -1.32 4.57 4.62
C ALA A 189 -0.35 4.72 5.81
N PHE A 190 -0.84 5.18 6.96
CA PHE A 190 -0.04 5.32 8.18
C PHE A 190 0.23 3.98 8.89
N ASP A 191 -0.52 2.92 8.54
CA ASP A 191 -0.37 1.57 9.11
C ASP A 191 0.48 0.64 8.22
N ILE A 192 0.77 1.05 6.98
CA ILE A 192 1.60 0.27 6.06
C ILE A 192 3.03 0.15 6.64
N PRO A 193 3.60 -1.08 6.71
CA PRO A 193 4.96 -1.27 7.21
C PRO A 193 5.99 -0.44 6.45
N ARG A 194 6.91 0.18 7.18
CA ARG A 194 8.03 0.92 6.59
C ARG A 194 9.14 -0.05 6.21
N LEU A 195 9.26 -0.31 4.92
CA LEU A 195 10.25 -1.21 4.34
C LEU A 195 11.31 -0.41 3.57
N THR A 196 12.58 -0.76 3.79
CA THR A 196 13.72 -0.21 3.04
C THR A 196 14.45 -1.37 2.36
N TYR A 197 14.77 -1.21 1.08
CA TYR A 197 15.53 -2.21 0.34
C TYR A 197 17.03 -2.04 0.59
N ASN A 198 17.66 -3.10 1.09
CA ASN A 198 19.10 -3.16 1.28
C ASN A 198 19.75 -3.70 0.00
N ALA A 199 20.46 -2.84 -0.74
CA ALA A 199 21.08 -3.20 -2.02
C ALA A 199 22.21 -4.24 -1.87
N ASP A 200 22.97 -4.19 -0.78
CA ASP A 200 24.10 -5.11 -0.54
C ASP A 200 23.59 -6.51 -0.24
N LYS A 201 22.60 -6.61 0.65
CA LYS A 201 22.03 -7.88 1.09
C LYS A 201 20.91 -8.41 0.20
N LYS A 202 20.41 -7.57 -0.71
CA LYS A 202 19.34 -7.87 -1.68
C LYS A 202 18.01 -8.32 -1.03
N TYR A 203 17.63 -7.77 0.12
CA TYR A 203 16.33 -8.02 0.75
C TYR A 203 15.74 -6.76 1.40
N PHE A 204 14.44 -6.81 1.72
CA PHE A 204 13.73 -5.73 2.41
C PHE A 204 13.89 -5.84 3.92
N GLU A 205 14.37 -4.76 4.55
CA GLU A 205 14.47 -4.61 5.99
C GLU A 205 13.32 -3.75 6.51
N ILE A 206 12.76 -4.13 7.66
CA ILE A 206 11.79 -3.30 8.36
C ILE A 206 12.56 -2.17 9.06
N ALA A 207 12.13 -0.93 8.87
CA ALA A 207 12.74 0.20 9.54
C ALA A 207 12.46 0.11 11.06
N ASN A 208 13.53 0.13 11.86
CA ASN A 208 13.43 0.01 13.31
C ASN A 208 12.97 1.30 14.02
N SER A 209 12.99 2.45 13.33
CA SER A 209 12.58 3.73 13.89
C SER A 209 11.08 3.98 13.73
N LYS A 210 10.45 4.50 14.78
CA LYS A 210 9.04 4.90 14.76
C LYS A 210 8.85 6.05 13.76
N ALA A 211 7.84 5.93 12.91
CA ALA A 211 7.50 6.96 11.93
C ALA A 211 7.08 8.28 12.62
N SER A 212 7.55 9.39 12.07
CA SER A 212 7.24 10.75 12.50
C SER A 212 6.75 11.59 11.33
N LEU A 213 5.81 12.51 11.59
CA LEU A 213 5.42 13.54 10.62
C LEU A 213 6.57 14.52 10.34
N PHE A 214 7.39 14.80 11.35
CA PHE A 214 8.58 15.64 11.27
C PHE A 214 9.81 14.76 11.41
N SER A 215 10.20 14.15 10.29
CA SER A 215 11.32 13.23 10.22
C SER A 215 12.66 13.95 10.09
N GLN A 216 13.74 13.26 10.42
CA GLN A 216 15.09 13.82 10.30
C GLN A 216 15.46 14.02 8.81
N PRO A 217 16.31 15.01 8.47
CA PRO A 217 16.73 15.24 7.09
C PRO A 217 17.35 14.01 6.40
N SER A 218 17.98 13.11 7.16
CA SER A 218 18.49 11.82 6.66
C SER A 218 17.42 10.97 5.98
N HIS A 219 16.17 11.02 6.46
CA HIS A 219 15.06 10.27 5.90
C HIS A 219 14.60 10.82 4.54
N LYS A 220 14.77 12.13 4.30
CA LYS A 220 14.57 12.73 2.97
C LYS A 220 15.52 12.12 1.94
N THR A 221 16.80 12.00 2.30
CA THR A 221 17.81 11.38 1.43
C THR A 221 17.53 9.90 1.22
N ALA A 222 17.14 9.19 2.29
CA ALA A 222 16.77 7.78 2.22
C ALA A 222 15.58 7.53 1.27
N LEU A 223 14.58 8.42 1.23
CA LEU A 223 13.44 8.30 0.31
C LEU A 223 13.86 8.16 -1.15
N PHE A 224 14.73 9.05 -1.64
CA PHE A 224 15.20 9.01 -3.02
C PHE A 224 16.12 7.82 -3.29
N ARG A 225 17.00 7.51 -2.32
CA ARG A 225 17.89 6.35 -2.40
C ARG A 225 17.12 5.04 -2.49
N ASP A 226 16.11 4.87 -1.65
CA ASP A 226 15.28 3.67 -1.59
C ASP A 226 14.48 3.52 -2.88
N ARG A 227 13.93 4.61 -3.43
CA ARG A 227 13.25 4.60 -4.73
C ARG A 227 14.18 4.17 -5.86
N TYR A 228 15.39 4.72 -5.91
CA TYR A 228 16.41 4.31 -6.89
C TYR A 228 16.74 2.82 -6.75
N ASN A 229 17.02 2.37 -5.53
CA ASN A 229 17.41 0.99 -5.24
C ASN A 229 16.32 -0.03 -5.62
N VAL A 230 15.04 0.27 -5.37
CA VAL A 230 13.92 -0.61 -5.73
C VAL A 230 13.78 -0.74 -7.25
N ILE A 231 13.98 0.33 -8.01
CA ILE A 231 13.96 0.28 -9.48
C ILE A 231 15.22 -0.41 -10.03
N HIS A 232 16.38 -0.09 -9.47
CA HIS A 232 17.66 -0.69 -9.87
C HIS A 232 17.66 -2.21 -9.67
N GLN A 233 17.19 -2.72 -8.52
CA GLN A 233 17.08 -4.18 -8.32
C GLN A 233 16.08 -4.82 -9.29
N ARG A 234 14.99 -4.11 -9.62
CA ARG A 234 13.98 -4.60 -10.56
C ARG A 234 14.57 -4.74 -11.97
N LEU A 235 15.40 -3.80 -12.38
CA LEU A 235 16.12 -3.83 -13.65
C LEU A 235 17.11 -5.00 -13.70
N LEU A 236 17.92 -5.20 -12.66
CA LEU A 236 18.89 -6.31 -12.62
C LEU A 236 18.23 -7.70 -12.58
N ARG A 237 16.95 -7.78 -12.20
CA ARG A 237 16.15 -9.01 -12.24
C ARG A 237 15.50 -9.26 -13.61
N ASN A 238 15.48 -8.27 -14.49
CA ASN A 238 14.98 -8.40 -15.85
C ASN A 238 15.99 -9.18 -16.72
N GLU A 239 15.49 -10.08 -17.57
CA GLU A 239 16.31 -10.96 -18.42
C GLU A 239 17.26 -10.18 -19.33
N SER A 240 16.87 -9.00 -19.81
CA SER A 240 17.69 -8.15 -20.68
C SER A 240 18.96 -7.59 -19.99
N PHE A 241 19.01 -7.62 -18.66
CA PHE A 241 20.14 -7.17 -17.84
C PHE A 241 20.86 -8.35 -17.14
N GLN A 242 20.46 -9.59 -17.42
CA GLN A 242 21.11 -10.79 -16.91
C GLN A 242 22.07 -11.36 -17.95
N LEU A 243 23.30 -11.65 -17.51
CA LEU A 243 24.25 -12.40 -18.32
C LEU A 243 23.72 -13.83 -18.48
N SER A 244 23.41 -14.24 -19.70
CA SER A 244 23.10 -15.65 -20.02
C SER A 244 24.35 -16.50 -19.78
N LEU A 245 24.45 -17.14 -18.61
CA LEU A 245 25.54 -18.05 -18.23
C LEU A 245 25.43 -19.45 -18.86
N GLY A 246 24.56 -19.64 -19.87
CA GLY A 246 24.23 -20.93 -20.47
C GLY A 246 25.14 -21.44 -21.61
N SER A 247 26.35 -20.90 -21.79
CA SER A 247 27.29 -21.37 -22.84
C SER A 247 28.73 -21.57 -22.33
N ALA A 248 28.88 -22.09 -21.11
CA ALA A 248 30.18 -22.37 -20.50
C ALA A 248 30.58 -23.87 -20.55
N SER A 249 30.01 -24.67 -21.46
CA SER A 249 30.41 -26.09 -21.62
C SER A 249 30.21 -26.62 -23.04
N VAL A 250 30.99 -26.12 -24.01
CA VAL A 250 31.76 -26.89 -25.01
C VAL A 250 32.40 -25.92 -25.99
N SER A 251 33.72 -25.86 -26.00
CA SER A 251 34.49 -25.14 -27.02
C SER A 251 34.44 -25.95 -28.33
N SER A 252 33.51 -25.65 -29.23
CA SER A 252 33.60 -26.09 -30.63
C SER A 252 33.87 -24.90 -31.54
N LEU A 253 35.03 -24.95 -32.20
CA LEU A 253 35.46 -24.00 -33.21
C LEU A 253 34.58 -24.17 -34.46
N SER A 254 33.67 -23.25 -34.69
CA SER A 254 32.98 -23.07 -35.97
C SER A 254 33.32 -21.69 -36.52
N ARG A 255 34.02 -21.67 -37.67
CA ARG A 255 34.33 -20.46 -38.42
C ARG A 255 33.26 -20.24 -39.49
N SER A 256 32.80 -18.99 -39.56
CA SER A 256 32.20 -18.30 -40.72
C SER A 256 30.73 -18.58 -41.06
N SER A 257 29.85 -17.62 -40.77
CA SER A 257 29.13 -16.79 -41.78
C SER A 257 27.90 -16.09 -41.16
N SER A 258 27.97 -14.75 -41.08
CA SER A 258 26.85 -13.78 -41.09
C SER A 258 25.47 -14.20 -40.51
N SER A 259 25.33 -14.08 -39.18
CA SER A 259 24.09 -13.65 -38.49
C SER A 259 24.44 -13.38 -37.02
N PHE A 260 25.09 -12.25 -36.75
CA PHE A 260 25.42 -11.80 -35.40
C PHE A 260 24.15 -11.27 -34.71
N THR A 261 23.43 -12.10 -33.96
CA THR A 261 22.76 -11.63 -32.74
C THR A 261 23.75 -11.84 -31.60
N PRO A 262 24.48 -10.80 -31.14
CA PRO A 262 25.28 -10.97 -29.95
C PRO A 262 24.32 -11.15 -28.78
N ASN A 263 24.69 -12.00 -27.84
CA ASN A 263 24.02 -12.17 -26.56
C ASN A 263 24.22 -10.87 -25.73
N THR A 264 23.61 -9.76 -26.14
CA THR A 264 23.86 -8.41 -25.60
C THR A 264 23.04 -8.18 -24.33
N CYS A 265 23.63 -8.50 -23.19
CA CYS A 265 23.16 -8.00 -21.90
C CYS A 265 23.37 -6.48 -21.86
N TYR A 266 22.32 -5.71 -21.54
CA TYR A 266 22.48 -4.28 -21.27
C TYR A 266 23.32 -4.07 -20.01
N LYS A 267 24.31 -3.18 -20.07
CA LYS A 267 25.19 -2.86 -18.94
C LYS A 267 24.97 -1.42 -18.50
N LEU A 268 24.51 -1.25 -17.26
CA LEU A 268 24.37 0.06 -16.64
C LEU A 268 25.75 0.63 -16.29
N THR A 269 25.97 1.89 -16.63
CA THR A 269 27.15 2.65 -16.25
C THR A 269 26.77 3.70 -15.20
N PRO A 270 27.40 3.70 -14.01
CA PRO A 270 27.24 4.79 -13.06
C PRO A 270 27.76 6.11 -13.61
N VAL A 271 27.15 7.22 -13.23
CA VAL A 271 27.50 8.57 -13.71
C VAL A 271 28.97 8.89 -13.43
N ALA A 272 29.49 8.57 -12.23
CA ALA A 272 30.91 8.76 -11.88
C ALA A 272 31.91 8.06 -12.83
N ASN A 273 31.50 7.01 -13.55
CA ASN A 273 32.37 6.27 -14.46
C ASN A 273 32.46 6.88 -15.87
N LEU A 274 31.78 8.01 -16.12
CA LEU A 274 31.86 8.75 -17.39
C LEU A 274 33.11 9.62 -17.49
N LEU A 275 33.68 10.02 -16.34
CA LEU A 275 34.87 10.86 -16.27
C LEU A 275 36.02 10.26 -17.10
N GLY A 276 36.58 11.06 -18.00
CA GLY A 276 37.70 10.67 -18.88
C GLY A 276 37.31 9.73 -20.02
N ARG A 277 36.02 9.52 -20.29
CA ARG A 277 35.51 8.67 -21.39
C ARG A 277 34.70 9.45 -22.42
N SER A 278 35.22 10.62 -22.82
CA SER A 278 34.56 11.45 -23.85
C SER A 278 34.41 10.68 -25.17
N GLY A 279 33.24 10.80 -25.81
CA GLY A 279 32.91 10.18 -27.09
C GLY A 279 32.43 8.72 -27.03
N THR A 280 32.31 8.11 -25.84
CA THR A 280 31.80 6.72 -25.73
C THR A 280 30.32 6.66 -25.38
N SER A 281 29.64 5.64 -25.91
CA SER A 281 28.22 5.37 -25.64
C SER A 281 28.04 4.61 -24.32
N HIS A 282 27.04 5.04 -23.54
CA HIS A 282 26.69 4.47 -22.25
C HIS A 282 25.17 4.39 -22.06
N LEU A 283 24.73 3.38 -21.31
CA LEU A 283 23.37 3.29 -20.79
C LEU A 283 23.38 3.70 -19.31
N LEU A 284 22.68 4.79 -19.00
CA LEU A 284 22.58 5.34 -17.66
C LEU A 284 21.20 5.08 -17.06
N LEU A 285 21.17 4.75 -15.77
CA LEU A 285 19.97 4.76 -14.94
C LEU A 285 20.07 5.93 -13.97
N GLY A 286 19.16 6.90 -14.08
CA GLY A 286 19.18 8.07 -13.22
C GLY A 286 17.82 8.72 -13.08
N MET A 287 17.69 9.58 -12.08
CA MET A 287 16.54 10.44 -11.85
C MET A 287 16.69 11.73 -12.66
N LEU A 288 15.67 12.11 -13.41
CA LEU A 288 15.60 13.41 -14.07
C LEU A 288 15.47 14.52 -13.02
N SER A 289 16.31 15.53 -13.13
CA SER A 289 16.29 16.71 -12.27
C SER A 289 16.46 17.98 -13.11
N VAL A 290 15.94 19.09 -12.60
CA VAL A 290 16.19 20.42 -13.18
C VAL A 290 17.18 21.13 -12.28
N SER A 291 18.28 21.59 -12.86
CA SER A 291 19.30 22.37 -12.15
C SER A 291 18.74 23.73 -11.74
N PRO A 292 19.37 24.45 -10.79
CA PRO A 292 18.97 25.82 -10.46
C PRO A 292 19.03 26.80 -11.64
N THR A 293 19.83 26.50 -12.68
CA THR A 293 19.90 27.29 -13.92
C THR A 293 18.76 27.00 -14.89
N GLY A 294 17.95 25.96 -14.63
CA GLY A 294 16.84 25.54 -15.47
C GLY A 294 17.18 24.40 -16.44
N ASP A 295 18.42 23.93 -16.43
CA ASP A 295 18.90 22.89 -17.35
C ASP A 295 18.50 21.49 -16.87
N LEU A 296 18.25 20.60 -17.82
CA LEU A 296 17.95 19.21 -17.52
C LEU A 296 19.23 18.48 -17.10
N SER A 297 19.12 17.66 -16.06
CA SER A 297 20.22 16.85 -15.54
C SER A 297 19.73 15.44 -15.21
N LEU A 298 20.66 14.49 -15.24
CA LEU A 298 20.44 13.11 -14.83
C LEU A 298 21.27 12.83 -13.58
N THR A 299 20.63 12.35 -12.52
CA THR A 299 21.27 12.12 -11.21
C THR A 299 21.14 10.66 -10.79
N ASP A 300 22.24 10.02 -10.41
CA ASP A 300 22.25 8.69 -9.79
C ASP A 300 22.79 8.74 -8.35
N LEU A 301 23.18 7.60 -7.77
CA LEU A 301 23.77 7.55 -6.42
C LEU A 301 25.21 8.05 -6.35
N THR A 302 25.88 8.19 -7.51
CA THR A 302 27.31 8.50 -7.64
C THR A 302 27.57 9.94 -8.05
N GLY A 303 26.64 10.58 -8.75
CA GLY A 303 26.75 11.99 -9.14
C GLY A 303 25.62 12.47 -10.06
N SER A 304 25.78 13.69 -10.56
CA SER A 304 24.88 14.31 -11.53
C SER A 304 25.62 14.72 -12.80
N ILE A 305 24.94 14.66 -13.94
CA ILE A 305 25.46 15.11 -15.25
C ILE A 305 24.40 15.92 -16.00
N ALA A 306 24.81 16.95 -16.75
CA ALA A 306 23.92 17.70 -17.64
C ALA A 306 23.38 16.78 -18.74
N LEU A 307 22.11 16.91 -19.09
CA LEU A 307 21.43 16.00 -20.01
C LEU A 307 20.79 16.78 -21.16
N GLU A 308 21.16 16.42 -22.38
CA GLU A 308 20.55 16.94 -23.59
C GLU A 308 19.69 15.86 -24.27
N LEU A 309 18.42 16.16 -24.56
CA LEU A 309 17.46 15.24 -25.18
C LEU A 309 16.87 15.78 -26.50
N SER A 310 17.50 16.79 -27.09
CA SER A 310 17.08 17.44 -28.34
C SER A 310 16.95 16.44 -29.52
N HIS A 311 17.84 15.45 -29.56
CA HIS A 311 17.88 14.42 -30.59
C HIS A 311 17.43 13.03 -30.12
N ALA A 312 17.00 12.91 -28.86
CA ALA A 312 16.66 11.63 -28.28
C ALA A 312 15.32 11.08 -28.82
N ARG A 313 15.25 9.76 -29.02
CA ARG A 313 14.01 9.05 -29.33
C ARG A 313 13.39 8.45 -28.08
N VAL A 314 12.07 8.58 -27.96
CA VAL A 314 11.31 7.97 -26.85
C VAL A 314 10.98 6.52 -27.18
N ILE A 315 11.26 5.60 -26.26
CA ILE A 315 10.94 4.17 -26.43
C ILE A 315 9.94 3.70 -25.35
N PRO A 316 8.77 3.15 -25.74
CA PRO A 316 8.17 3.18 -27.08
C PRO A 316 7.66 4.57 -27.45
N GLU A 317 7.57 4.88 -28.76
CA GLU A 317 7.11 6.19 -29.26
C GLU A 317 5.75 6.59 -28.67
N ASP A 318 5.66 7.84 -28.19
CA ASP A 318 4.51 8.42 -27.46
C ASP A 318 3.96 7.55 -26.29
N GLY A 319 4.75 6.60 -25.79
CA GLY A 319 4.27 5.59 -24.84
C GLY A 319 4.20 6.03 -23.38
N ALA A 320 4.96 7.05 -22.97
CA ALA A 320 5.01 7.52 -21.59
C ALA A 320 5.31 9.02 -21.49
N TRP A 321 4.95 9.65 -20.38
CA TRP A 321 5.46 10.97 -20.02
C TRP A 321 6.73 10.83 -19.20
N PHE A 322 7.67 11.75 -19.41
CA PHE A 322 8.86 11.89 -18.57
C PHE A 322 8.81 13.25 -17.90
N ALA A 323 8.91 13.28 -16.58
CA ALA A 323 8.93 14.52 -15.80
C ALA A 323 10.11 14.50 -14.83
N PRO A 324 10.57 15.67 -14.37
CA PRO A 324 11.52 15.73 -13.26
C PRO A 324 11.04 14.90 -12.07
N GLY A 325 11.97 14.27 -11.35
CA GLY A 325 11.68 13.32 -10.28
C GLY A 325 11.42 11.90 -10.76
N MET A 326 11.31 11.62 -12.07
CA MET A 326 11.22 10.25 -12.60
C MET A 326 12.59 9.60 -12.76
N ILE A 327 12.67 8.30 -12.49
CA ILE A 327 13.85 7.49 -12.80
C ILE A 327 13.70 6.92 -14.20
N VAL A 328 14.70 7.14 -15.05
CA VAL A 328 14.67 6.80 -16.48
C VAL A 328 15.96 6.08 -16.87
N LEU A 329 15.88 5.36 -17.98
CA LEU A 329 17.03 4.83 -18.69
C LEU A 329 17.32 5.76 -19.88
N VAL A 330 18.56 6.21 -19.99
CA VAL A 330 19.02 7.02 -21.12
C VAL A 330 20.22 6.33 -21.75
N ASP A 331 20.08 5.99 -23.03
CA ASP A 331 21.20 5.59 -23.88
C ASP A 331 21.72 6.82 -24.61
N GLY A 332 23.02 7.06 -24.57
CA GLY A 332 23.59 8.30 -25.07
C GLY A 332 25.11 8.30 -25.11
N ILE A 333 25.67 9.42 -25.52
CA ILE A 333 27.11 9.64 -25.66
C ILE A 333 27.52 10.72 -24.66
N TYR A 334 28.61 10.48 -23.94
CA TYR A 334 29.19 11.48 -23.05
C TYR A 334 30.15 12.38 -23.83
N GLU A 335 29.96 13.70 -23.72
CA GLU A 335 30.84 14.71 -24.30
C GLU A 335 31.43 15.58 -23.19
N GLU A 336 32.75 15.60 -23.09
CA GLU A 336 33.46 16.44 -22.13
C GLU A 336 33.52 17.89 -22.64
N GLU A 337 33.10 18.85 -21.81
CA GLU A 337 33.10 20.26 -22.16
C GLU A 337 34.47 20.90 -21.81
N GLU A 338 35.17 21.43 -22.81
CA GLU A 338 36.54 21.99 -22.64
C GLU A 338 36.60 23.26 -21.75
N THR A 339 35.46 23.93 -21.49
CA THR A 339 35.39 25.23 -20.81
C THR A 339 35.46 25.14 -19.29
N VAL A 340 35.24 23.98 -18.68
CA VAL A 340 35.36 23.82 -17.22
C VAL A 340 36.78 23.35 -16.86
N LYS A 341 37.70 24.31 -16.74
CA LYS A 341 38.99 24.11 -16.07
C LYS A 341 38.75 23.73 -14.61
N GLY A 342 38.49 22.44 -14.36
CA GLY A 342 38.17 21.92 -13.04
C GLY A 342 37.19 20.76 -13.03
N SER A 343 37.25 19.84 -14.01
CA SER A 343 36.55 18.53 -14.01
C SER A 343 37.08 17.63 -12.87
N THR A 344 36.86 18.09 -11.64
CA THR A 344 37.18 17.41 -10.40
C THR A 344 35.86 17.13 -9.70
N LEU A 345 35.69 15.88 -9.28
CA LEU A 345 34.54 15.46 -8.49
C LEU A 345 34.44 16.37 -7.24
N GLY A 346 33.43 17.24 -7.18
CA GLY A 346 33.21 18.15 -6.04
C GLY A 346 33.40 19.66 -6.28
N GLY A 347 33.71 20.11 -7.50
CA GLY A 347 33.90 21.54 -7.80
C GLY A 347 32.63 22.34 -8.12
N ASN A 348 31.56 21.70 -8.61
CA ASN A 348 30.35 22.39 -9.09
C ASN A 348 29.16 22.21 -8.14
N THR A 349 28.35 23.26 -8.03
CA THR A 349 27.10 23.31 -7.23
C THR A 349 26.08 22.30 -7.77
N GLY A 350 25.94 21.16 -7.10
CA GLY A 350 24.98 20.10 -7.43
C GLY A 350 24.91 19.03 -6.34
N VAL A 351 23.82 18.26 -6.30
CA VAL A 351 23.65 17.17 -5.32
C VAL A 351 24.56 16.00 -5.72
N GLY A 352 25.54 15.63 -4.89
CA GLY A 352 26.40 14.46 -5.11
C GLY A 352 27.67 14.69 -5.93
N GLY A 353 27.98 15.95 -6.29
CA GLY A 353 29.09 16.27 -7.18
C GLY A 353 28.65 16.19 -8.64
N ALA A 354 28.63 17.34 -9.33
CA ALA A 354 28.37 17.38 -10.76
C ALA A 354 29.65 17.03 -11.54
N ILE A 355 29.50 16.14 -12.51
CA ILE A 355 30.54 15.83 -13.50
C ILE A 355 30.49 16.89 -14.59
N GLY A 356 31.65 17.41 -15.00
CA GLY A 356 31.74 18.33 -16.13
C GLY A 356 31.37 17.63 -17.44
N GLY A 357 30.94 18.39 -18.45
CA GLY A 357 30.46 17.83 -19.71
C GLY A 357 28.95 17.63 -19.78
N ILE A 358 28.49 17.13 -20.91
CA ILE A 358 27.09 16.96 -21.28
C ILE A 358 26.89 15.51 -21.73
N PHE A 359 25.77 14.92 -21.32
CA PHE A 359 25.32 13.63 -21.80
C PHE A 359 24.27 13.84 -22.90
N VAL A 360 24.61 13.52 -24.14
CA VAL A 360 23.73 13.66 -25.29
C VAL A 360 22.93 12.37 -25.47
N GLY A 361 21.64 12.42 -25.15
CA GLY A 361 20.74 11.28 -25.23
C GLY A 361 20.40 10.90 -26.67
N VAL A 362 20.59 9.62 -27.00
CA VAL A 362 20.15 9.01 -28.26
C VAL A 362 18.76 8.41 -28.09
N SER A 363 18.49 7.77 -26.95
CA SER A 363 17.16 7.29 -26.60
C SER A 363 16.87 7.36 -25.12
N ILE A 364 15.58 7.47 -24.78
CA ILE A 364 15.09 7.53 -23.40
C ILE A 364 13.90 6.59 -23.23
N CYS A 365 13.91 5.82 -22.16
CA CYS A 365 12.80 4.94 -21.79
C CYS A 365 12.55 4.90 -20.29
N GLY A 366 11.32 4.56 -19.92
CA GLY A 366 10.97 4.26 -18.53
C GLY A 366 11.54 2.90 -18.11
N PRO A 367 11.82 2.68 -16.82
CA PRO A 367 12.30 1.39 -16.36
C PRO A 367 11.18 0.34 -16.53
N PRO A 368 11.44 -0.84 -17.14
CA PRO A 368 10.43 -1.88 -17.31
C PRO A 368 9.75 -2.24 -15.99
N CYS A 369 8.43 -2.35 -16.05
CA CYS A 369 7.60 -2.79 -14.95
C CYS A 369 7.76 -4.30 -14.69
N GLU A 370 7.76 -4.71 -13.43
CA GLU A 370 7.85 -6.12 -13.01
C GLU A 370 6.48 -6.61 -12.54
N ARG A 371 6.01 -7.73 -13.10
CA ARG A 371 4.73 -8.34 -12.69
C ARG A 371 4.74 -8.76 -11.22
N ARG A 372 3.61 -8.58 -10.53
CA ARG A 372 3.41 -8.95 -9.12
C ARG A 372 3.90 -10.37 -8.79
N GLU A 373 3.52 -11.34 -9.61
CA GLU A 373 3.88 -12.76 -9.50
C GLU A 373 5.38 -13.04 -9.61
N MET A 374 6.12 -12.22 -10.37
CA MET A 374 7.58 -12.29 -10.48
C MET A 374 8.23 -11.65 -9.26
N SER A 375 7.74 -10.49 -8.81
CA SER A 375 8.21 -9.85 -7.58
C SER A 375 8.01 -10.73 -6.35
N LEU A 376 6.87 -11.41 -6.22
CA LEU A 376 6.57 -12.32 -5.10
C LEU A 376 7.17 -13.73 -5.28
N GLY A 377 7.69 -14.06 -6.46
CA GLY A 377 8.23 -15.38 -6.78
C GLY A 377 7.16 -16.48 -6.67
N THR A 378 5.97 -16.22 -7.23
CA THR A 378 4.84 -17.16 -7.31
C THR A 378 4.63 -17.75 -8.71
N LYS A 379 5.37 -17.29 -9.74
CA LYS A 379 5.43 -17.95 -11.06
C LYS A 379 5.95 -19.39 -10.91
N GLY A 380 5.23 -20.37 -11.48
CA GLY A 380 5.68 -21.77 -11.57
C GLY A 380 4.89 -22.82 -10.79
N ARG A 381 3.74 -22.49 -10.17
CA ARG A 381 2.98 -23.45 -9.35
C ARG A 381 2.07 -24.44 -10.11
N GLN A 382 2.06 -24.44 -11.44
CA GLN A 382 1.29 -25.43 -12.22
C GLN A 382 2.03 -26.73 -12.49
N THR A 383 3.34 -26.82 -12.24
CA THR A 383 4.11 -28.07 -12.35
C THR A 383 4.68 -28.42 -11.00
N THR A 384 4.16 -29.50 -10.41
CA THR A 384 4.76 -30.20 -9.28
C THR A 384 6.22 -30.52 -9.57
N VAL A 385 7.06 -30.31 -8.55
CA VAL A 385 8.50 -30.66 -8.44
C VAL A 385 9.45 -29.53 -8.85
N GLU A 386 10.31 -29.18 -7.88
CA GLU A 386 11.37 -28.14 -7.86
C GLU A 386 10.95 -26.71 -7.49
N VAL A 387 11.03 -26.43 -6.18
CA VAL A 387 11.15 -25.08 -5.62
C VAL A 387 12.55 -24.55 -5.99
N SER A 388 12.69 -24.07 -7.22
CA SER A 388 13.85 -23.28 -7.59
C SER A 388 13.83 -22.01 -6.74
N SER A 389 14.97 -21.70 -6.11
CA SER A 389 15.24 -20.48 -5.34
C SER A 389 15.23 -19.21 -6.21
N SER A 390 14.22 -19.04 -7.06
CA SER A 390 14.06 -17.91 -7.96
C SER A 390 13.62 -16.68 -7.16
N GLY A 391 14.62 -15.96 -6.65
CA GLY A 391 14.74 -14.49 -6.57
C GLY A 391 13.57 -13.57 -6.17
N GLY A 392 12.45 -14.06 -5.62
CA GLY A 392 11.27 -13.25 -5.28
C GLY A 392 11.09 -12.97 -3.78
N PHE A 393 10.40 -11.87 -3.46
CA PHE A 393 10.18 -11.35 -2.11
C PHE A 393 8.88 -11.84 -1.46
N GLY A 394 8.40 -13.04 -1.81
CA GLY A 394 7.10 -13.55 -1.33
C GLY A 394 6.99 -13.76 0.19
N TRP A 395 8.11 -13.74 0.93
CA TRP A 395 8.12 -13.80 2.39
C TRP A 395 7.99 -12.43 3.07
N VAL A 396 8.16 -11.34 2.33
CA VAL A 396 8.03 -9.97 2.84
C VAL A 396 6.55 -9.63 2.95
N ASP A 397 6.16 -9.06 4.09
CA ASP A 397 4.83 -8.51 4.30
C ASP A 397 4.82 -7.02 3.95
N PHE A 398 4.43 -6.72 2.71
CA PHE A 398 4.39 -5.35 2.19
C PHE A 398 3.22 -4.51 2.75
N LEU A 399 2.16 -5.15 3.23
CA LEU A 399 0.89 -4.47 3.59
C LEU A 399 0.54 -4.59 5.08
N GLY A 400 1.27 -5.39 5.86
CA GLY A 400 0.94 -5.65 7.26
C GLY A 400 -0.24 -6.60 7.45
N VAL A 401 -0.52 -7.45 6.45
CA VAL A 401 -1.62 -8.42 6.45
C VAL A 401 -1.14 -9.87 6.32
N GLY A 402 0.16 -10.10 6.46
CA GLY A 402 0.83 -11.36 6.20
C GLY A 402 1.43 -11.44 4.80
N SER A 403 2.51 -12.20 4.67
CA SER A 403 3.21 -12.37 3.40
C SER A 403 2.56 -13.44 2.50
N GLU A 404 2.76 -13.29 1.20
CA GLU A 404 2.12 -14.16 0.20
C GLU A 404 2.54 -15.62 0.31
N ARG A 405 3.79 -15.90 0.69
CA ARG A 405 4.27 -17.27 0.93
C ARG A 405 3.76 -17.86 2.24
N ALA A 406 3.60 -17.05 3.28
CA ALA A 406 3.17 -17.52 4.59
C ALA A 406 1.65 -17.73 4.68
N GLN A 407 0.85 -16.76 4.23
CA GLN A 407 -0.61 -16.79 4.37
C GLN A 407 -1.35 -17.03 3.06
N GLY A 408 -0.75 -16.70 1.91
CA GLY A 408 -1.42 -16.77 0.61
C GLY A 408 -2.06 -18.13 0.28
N PRO A 409 -1.40 -19.30 0.49
CA PRO A 409 -2.03 -20.60 0.22
C PRO A 409 -3.30 -20.84 1.04
N ARG A 410 -3.27 -20.51 2.34
CA ARG A 410 -4.45 -20.63 3.22
C ARG A 410 -5.55 -19.67 2.78
N MET A 411 -5.20 -18.43 2.44
CA MET A 411 -6.17 -17.43 2.01
C MET A 411 -6.83 -17.77 0.68
N ARG A 412 -6.10 -18.35 -0.29
CA ARG A 412 -6.70 -18.84 -1.55
C ARG A 412 -7.65 -20.00 -1.32
N HIS A 413 -7.32 -20.93 -0.42
CA HIS A 413 -8.22 -22.02 -0.04
C HIS A 413 -9.52 -21.48 0.60
N ILE A 414 -9.39 -20.48 1.47
CA ILE A 414 -10.56 -19.80 2.06
C ILE A 414 -11.35 -19.05 0.99
N GLN A 415 -10.69 -18.34 0.08
CA GLN A 415 -11.33 -17.68 -1.05
C GLN A 415 -12.11 -18.67 -1.90
N GLU A 416 -11.49 -19.78 -2.32
CA GLU A 416 -12.13 -20.84 -3.08
C GLU A 416 -13.34 -21.41 -2.34
N ARG A 417 -13.24 -21.65 -1.03
CA ARG A 417 -14.37 -22.14 -0.23
C ARG A 417 -15.49 -21.10 -0.08
N CYS A 418 -15.16 -19.83 0.18
CA CYS A 418 -16.15 -18.75 0.24
C CYS A 418 -16.86 -18.55 -1.10
N LEU A 419 -16.17 -18.81 -2.21
CA LEU A 419 -16.77 -18.83 -3.54
C LEU A 419 -17.57 -20.13 -3.78
N GLN A 420 -17.12 -21.29 -3.30
CA GLN A 420 -17.74 -22.63 -3.45
C GLN A 420 -18.99 -22.89 -2.61
N ASP A 421 -19.02 -22.54 -1.33
CA ASP A 421 -20.24 -22.64 -0.51
C ASP A 421 -21.33 -21.68 -1.03
N TRP A 422 -20.93 -20.71 -1.86
CA TRP A 422 -21.79 -19.82 -2.62
C TRP A 422 -22.12 -20.34 -4.05
N HIS A 423 -21.52 -21.44 -4.51
CA HIS A 423 -21.67 -22.06 -5.85
C HIS A 423 -22.83 -23.08 -5.97
N GLY A 424 -23.87 -23.00 -5.15
CA GLY A 424 -25.07 -23.85 -5.27
C GLY A 424 -25.99 -23.57 -6.47
N GLY A 425 -25.51 -22.99 -7.58
CA GLY A 425 -26.31 -22.71 -8.78
C GLY A 425 -25.48 -22.33 -10.01
N THR A 426 -25.87 -22.86 -11.17
CA THR A 426 -25.17 -22.86 -12.47
C THR A 426 -25.19 -21.53 -13.24
N ASP A 427 -25.00 -20.38 -12.58
CA ASP A 427 -25.07 -19.07 -13.26
C ASP A 427 -23.87 -18.16 -12.91
N ASP A 428 -23.22 -17.63 -13.94
CA ASP A 428 -21.84 -17.11 -14.01
C ASP A 428 -21.64 -15.69 -13.40
N SER A 429 -22.50 -15.28 -12.45
CA SER A 429 -22.73 -13.86 -12.13
C SER A 429 -22.90 -13.51 -10.63
N ARG A 430 -22.06 -13.99 -9.70
CA ARG A 430 -22.19 -13.62 -8.25
C ARG A 430 -20.86 -13.70 -7.49
N CYS A 431 -20.47 -12.82 -6.54
CA CYS A 431 -20.68 -11.38 -6.34
C CYS A 431 -19.56 -10.84 -5.42
N THR A 432 -18.42 -10.49 -6.01
CA THR A 432 -17.41 -9.65 -5.36
C THR A 432 -17.34 -8.31 -6.09
N LYS A 433 -18.51 -7.75 -6.41
CA LYS A 433 -18.62 -6.49 -7.14
C LYS A 433 -18.32 -5.33 -6.21
N ILE A 434 -17.55 -4.37 -6.69
CA ILE A 434 -17.22 -3.11 -6.02
C ILE A 434 -17.68 -1.98 -6.93
N ALA A 435 -18.50 -1.06 -6.40
CA ALA A 435 -18.89 0.15 -7.11
C ALA A 435 -17.94 1.29 -6.73
N ILE A 436 -17.26 1.88 -7.70
CA ILE A 436 -16.21 2.89 -7.49
C ILE A 436 -16.66 4.21 -8.13
N MET A 437 -16.74 5.25 -7.32
CA MET A 437 -17.16 6.60 -7.70
C MET A 437 -16.02 7.58 -7.40
N GLY A 438 -15.69 8.45 -8.36
CA GLY A 438 -14.64 9.47 -8.23
C GLY A 438 -15.20 10.89 -8.33
N GLU A 439 -14.56 11.86 -7.66
CA GLU A 439 -15.07 13.24 -7.54
C GLU A 439 -16.53 13.31 -7.10
N VAL A 440 -16.83 12.73 -5.94
CA VAL A 440 -18.17 12.82 -5.36
C VAL A 440 -18.35 14.20 -4.71
N ASN A 441 -18.47 15.25 -5.53
CA ASN A 441 -18.60 16.63 -5.05
C ASN A 441 -20.00 16.89 -4.45
N LEU A 442 -20.12 16.90 -3.13
CA LEU A 442 -21.39 16.99 -2.40
C LEU A 442 -22.02 18.40 -2.41
N ASP A 443 -21.24 19.43 -2.72
CA ASP A 443 -21.69 20.81 -2.90
C ASP A 443 -22.41 21.03 -4.25
N HIS A 444 -22.22 20.12 -5.21
CA HIS A 444 -22.92 20.20 -6.49
C HIS A 444 -24.36 19.69 -6.36
N VAL A 445 -25.33 20.55 -6.70
CA VAL A 445 -26.79 20.29 -6.61
C VAL A 445 -27.19 18.95 -7.23
N LYS A 446 -26.60 18.56 -8.37
CA LYS A 446 -26.93 17.32 -9.08
C LYS A 446 -26.39 16.05 -8.40
N THR A 447 -25.43 16.15 -7.48
CA THR A 447 -24.77 15.00 -6.86
C THR A 447 -25.71 14.19 -5.97
N ALA A 448 -26.59 14.85 -5.23
CA ALA A 448 -27.58 14.15 -4.41
C ALA A 448 -28.52 13.30 -5.29
N ASP A 449 -29.01 13.86 -6.40
CA ASP A 449 -29.88 13.16 -7.35
C ASP A 449 -29.14 12.01 -8.06
N ALA A 450 -27.90 12.25 -8.50
CA ALA A 450 -27.05 11.22 -9.09
C ALA A 450 -26.83 10.02 -8.15
N LEU A 451 -26.58 10.30 -6.86
CA LEU A 451 -26.39 9.27 -5.85
C LEU A 451 -27.70 8.52 -5.55
N LYS A 452 -28.85 9.22 -5.48
CA LYS A 452 -30.16 8.57 -5.35
C LYS A 452 -30.44 7.63 -6.51
N MET A 453 -30.15 8.03 -7.74
CA MET A 453 -30.33 7.20 -8.92
C MET A 453 -29.41 5.97 -8.91
N LEU A 454 -28.14 6.16 -8.55
CA LEU A 454 -27.16 5.06 -8.46
C LEU A 454 -27.53 4.06 -7.34
N PHE A 455 -27.90 4.55 -6.15
CA PHE A 455 -28.30 3.69 -5.05
C PHE A 455 -29.66 3.04 -5.30
N GLY A 456 -30.61 3.73 -5.93
CA GLY A 456 -31.87 3.16 -6.40
C GLY A 456 -31.64 1.99 -7.35
N PHE A 457 -30.80 2.20 -8.37
CA PHE A 457 -30.40 1.14 -9.31
C PHE A 457 -29.87 -0.11 -8.60
N TYR A 458 -29.00 0.04 -7.59
CA TYR A 458 -28.48 -1.10 -6.84
C TYR A 458 -29.47 -1.69 -5.83
N SER A 459 -30.36 -0.88 -5.27
CA SER A 459 -31.40 -1.33 -4.35
C SER A 459 -32.40 -2.26 -5.05
N ASP A 460 -32.74 -1.94 -6.30
CA ASP A 460 -33.66 -2.71 -7.14
C ASP A 460 -33.08 -4.06 -7.60
N LEU A 461 -31.76 -4.21 -7.59
CA LEU A 461 -31.11 -5.46 -7.93
C LEU A 461 -31.28 -6.52 -6.82
N PRO A 462 -31.35 -7.81 -7.18
CA PRO A 462 -31.34 -8.90 -6.21
C PRO A 462 -30.12 -8.81 -5.28
N PRO A 463 -30.21 -9.19 -3.99
CA PRO A 463 -29.10 -9.09 -3.03
C PRO A 463 -27.79 -9.72 -3.52
N ARG A 464 -27.90 -10.77 -4.34
CA ARG A 464 -26.76 -11.50 -4.94
C ARG A 464 -26.04 -10.74 -6.04
N GLU A 465 -26.58 -9.64 -6.55
CA GLU A 465 -25.97 -8.85 -7.62
C GLU A 465 -25.47 -7.48 -7.15
N ARG A 466 -25.77 -7.13 -5.89
CA ARG A 466 -25.41 -5.87 -5.26
C ARG A 466 -23.92 -5.80 -4.95
N PRO A 467 -23.26 -4.64 -5.13
CA PRO A 467 -21.89 -4.45 -4.72
C PRO A 467 -21.71 -4.72 -3.23
N ILE A 468 -20.68 -5.49 -2.89
CA ILE A 468 -20.27 -5.74 -1.49
C ILE A 468 -19.57 -4.52 -0.88
N VAL A 469 -19.00 -3.66 -1.74
CA VAL A 469 -18.27 -2.46 -1.36
C VAL A 469 -18.64 -1.30 -2.29
N PHE A 470 -18.90 -0.14 -1.70
CA PHE A 470 -19.03 1.14 -2.39
C PHE A 470 -17.83 2.02 -2.02
N VAL A 471 -17.02 2.42 -3.00
CA VAL A 471 -15.86 3.29 -2.80
C VAL A 471 -16.21 4.69 -3.32
N LEU A 472 -16.37 5.64 -2.42
CA LEU A 472 -16.64 7.04 -2.72
C LEU A 472 -15.35 7.84 -2.53
N ILE A 473 -14.81 8.31 -3.64
CA ILE A 473 -13.53 9.00 -3.67
C ILE A 473 -13.78 10.49 -3.90
N GLY A 474 -13.14 11.33 -3.07
CA GLY A 474 -13.20 12.77 -3.17
C GLY A 474 -12.58 13.32 -4.48
N ASN A 475 -12.56 14.63 -4.68
CA ASN A 475 -12.91 15.66 -3.70
C ASN A 475 -14.39 15.67 -3.31
N PHE A 476 -14.70 15.84 -2.01
CA PHE A 476 -16.09 15.95 -1.56
C PHE A 476 -16.68 17.36 -1.72
N VAL A 477 -15.85 18.35 -2.05
CA VAL A 477 -16.26 19.72 -2.38
C VAL A 477 -15.48 20.21 -3.61
N GLN A 478 -16.13 20.92 -4.53
CA GLN A 478 -15.48 21.40 -5.76
C GLN A 478 -14.42 22.46 -5.49
N LYS A 479 -14.67 23.37 -4.54
CA LYS A 479 -13.78 24.49 -4.22
C LYS A 479 -13.03 24.25 -2.92
N ALA A 480 -11.73 24.52 -2.96
CA ALA A 480 -10.88 24.52 -1.77
C ALA A 480 -11.40 25.50 -0.71
N MET A 481 -11.38 25.06 0.54
CA MET A 481 -11.93 25.82 1.65
C MET A 481 -10.83 26.69 2.26
N ILE A 482 -10.82 27.98 1.87
CA ILE A 482 -9.80 28.93 2.34
C ILE A 482 -10.36 29.71 3.54
N ASN A 483 -9.62 29.70 4.66
CA ASN A 483 -9.91 30.51 5.84
C ASN A 483 -9.64 32.00 5.54
N GLY A 484 -10.58 32.68 4.87
CA GLY A 484 -10.40 34.10 4.53
C GLY A 484 -11.66 34.95 4.42
N GLY A 485 -12.87 34.39 4.48
CA GLY A 485 -14.08 35.09 4.05
C GLY A 485 -15.25 35.18 5.05
N GLY A 486 -15.04 34.99 6.35
CA GLY A 486 -16.12 35.06 7.36
C GLY A 486 -17.20 33.97 7.25
N ARG A 487 -17.17 33.14 6.20
CA ARG A 487 -17.98 31.93 6.06
C ARG A 487 -17.33 30.80 6.81
N ALA A 488 -18.07 30.18 7.72
CA ALA A 488 -17.62 29.03 8.48
C ALA A 488 -17.66 27.78 7.59
N GLY A 489 -16.68 27.66 6.69
CA GLY A 489 -16.68 26.59 5.69
C GLY A 489 -16.77 25.17 6.30
N GLY A 490 -16.22 24.94 7.49
CA GLY A 490 -16.41 23.66 8.18
C GLY A 490 -17.88 23.31 8.49
N ILE A 491 -18.75 24.31 8.66
CA ILE A 491 -20.20 24.11 8.85
C ILE A 491 -20.85 23.67 7.54
N GLU A 492 -20.58 24.36 6.44
CA GLU A 492 -21.09 23.99 5.10
C GLU A 492 -20.65 22.56 4.74
N TYR A 493 -19.37 22.22 4.98
CA TYR A 493 -18.86 20.87 4.76
C TYR A 493 -19.61 19.82 5.58
N LYS A 494 -19.94 20.13 6.84
CA LYS A 494 -20.74 19.26 7.69
C LYS A 494 -22.16 19.10 7.14
N GLU A 495 -22.79 20.18 6.69
CA GLU A 495 -24.13 20.16 6.09
C GLU A 495 -24.18 19.26 4.86
N TYR A 496 -23.13 19.28 4.02
CA TYR A 496 -23.05 18.38 2.86
C TYR A 496 -23.01 16.89 3.25
N PHE A 497 -22.26 16.52 4.28
CA PHE A 497 -22.27 15.14 4.80
C PHE A 497 -23.58 14.78 5.51
N ASP A 498 -24.25 15.75 6.12
CA ASP A 498 -25.58 15.57 6.70
C ASP A 498 -26.62 15.32 5.58
N SER A 499 -26.55 16.05 4.45
CA SER A 499 -27.35 15.80 3.25
C SER A 499 -27.07 14.42 2.64
N LEU A 500 -25.80 14.01 2.55
CA LEU A 500 -25.44 12.66 2.10
C LEU A 500 -26.03 11.59 3.03
N ALA A 501 -26.02 11.81 4.35
CA ALA A 501 -26.62 10.88 5.30
C ALA A 501 -28.13 10.73 5.11
N LEU A 502 -28.84 11.79 4.70
CA LEU A 502 -30.26 11.72 4.34
C LEU A 502 -30.47 10.84 3.10
N VAL A 503 -29.69 11.04 2.04
CA VAL A 503 -29.75 10.21 0.82
C VAL A 503 -29.49 8.74 1.15
N LEU A 504 -28.46 8.45 1.95
CA LEU A 504 -28.14 7.07 2.35
C LEU A 504 -29.26 6.42 3.16
N SER A 505 -29.95 7.19 4.02
CA SER A 505 -31.05 6.69 4.86
C SER A 505 -32.28 6.25 4.05
N GLU A 506 -32.41 6.69 2.79
CA GLU A 506 -33.46 6.21 1.87
C GLU A 506 -33.23 4.76 1.40
N PHE A 507 -32.02 4.22 1.56
CA PHE A 507 -31.63 2.89 1.08
C PHE A 507 -31.09 1.96 2.20
N PRO A 508 -31.89 1.66 3.24
CA PRO A 508 -31.42 0.89 4.41
C PRO A 508 -30.89 -0.50 4.05
N SER A 509 -31.45 -1.16 3.01
CA SER A 509 -30.98 -2.47 2.57
C SER A 509 -29.53 -2.44 2.06
N LEU A 510 -29.09 -1.35 1.41
CA LEU A 510 -27.69 -1.21 1.01
C LEU A 510 -26.78 -0.99 2.21
N LEU A 511 -27.23 -0.18 3.18
CA LEU A 511 -26.49 0.12 4.40
C LEU A 511 -26.33 -1.09 5.33
N GLN A 512 -27.24 -2.07 5.26
CA GLN A 512 -27.18 -3.30 6.04
C GLN A 512 -26.22 -4.34 5.46
N HIS A 513 -26.12 -4.41 4.13
CA HIS A 513 -25.45 -5.52 3.41
C HIS A 513 -24.17 -5.10 2.66
N SER A 514 -23.75 -3.84 2.74
CA SER A 514 -22.58 -3.34 2.00
C SER A 514 -21.63 -2.53 2.90
N THR A 515 -20.35 -2.52 2.55
CA THR A 515 -19.35 -1.65 3.19
C THR A 515 -19.11 -0.41 2.34
N PHE A 516 -19.21 0.78 2.93
CA PHE A 516 -18.93 2.04 2.24
C PHE A 516 -17.56 2.56 2.66
N ILE A 517 -16.68 2.83 1.70
CA ILE A 517 -15.32 3.31 1.91
C ILE A 517 -15.22 4.71 1.33
N PHE A 518 -14.73 5.64 2.15
CA PHE A 518 -14.61 7.04 1.78
C PHE A 518 -13.15 7.47 1.80
N VAL A 519 -12.69 8.01 0.67
CA VAL A 519 -11.31 8.45 0.46
C VAL A 519 -11.28 9.96 0.24
N PRO A 520 -10.54 10.74 1.06
CA PRO A 520 -10.52 12.20 0.96
C PRO A 520 -9.73 12.70 -0.25
N GLY A 521 -10.02 13.92 -0.69
CA GLY A 521 -9.36 14.63 -1.78
C GLY A 521 -8.45 15.79 -1.31
N ASP A 522 -7.94 16.61 -2.23
CA ASP A 522 -7.08 17.78 -1.93
C ASP A 522 -7.91 19.02 -1.53
N ASN A 523 -9.18 19.09 -1.95
CA ASN A 523 -10.09 20.22 -1.64
C ASN A 523 -10.83 20.08 -0.30
N ASP A 524 -10.70 18.95 0.38
CA ASP A 524 -11.32 18.75 1.70
C ASP A 524 -10.75 19.76 2.73
N PRO A 525 -11.46 20.09 3.82
CA PRO A 525 -11.13 21.22 4.69
C PRO A 525 -9.72 21.19 5.29
N TRP A 526 -9.23 20.03 5.75
CA TRP A 526 -7.93 19.95 6.43
C TRP A 526 -6.71 19.97 5.49
N PRO A 527 -6.72 19.36 4.27
CA PRO A 527 -5.65 19.61 3.31
C PRO A 527 -5.74 21.03 2.71
N SER A 528 -6.94 21.48 2.34
CA SER A 528 -7.11 22.74 1.61
C SER A 528 -6.94 23.99 2.46
N ALA A 529 -7.15 23.92 3.78
CA ALA A 529 -6.91 25.07 4.68
C ALA A 529 -5.48 25.60 4.61
N PHE A 530 -4.50 24.74 4.29
CA PHE A 530 -3.09 25.13 4.15
C PHE A 530 -2.64 25.22 2.69
N SER A 531 -3.16 24.35 1.82
CA SER A 531 -2.73 24.32 0.41
C SER A 531 -3.52 25.24 -0.51
N ALA A 532 -4.66 25.79 -0.06
CA ALA A 532 -5.59 26.55 -0.88
C ALA A 532 -5.99 25.83 -2.18
N GLY A 533 -6.12 24.49 -2.13
CA GLY A 533 -6.44 23.65 -3.29
C GLY A 533 -5.22 23.23 -4.12
N ALA A 534 -4.01 23.68 -3.76
CA ALA A 534 -2.79 23.12 -4.31
C ALA A 534 -2.52 21.72 -3.75
N ALA A 535 -1.55 21.03 -4.36
CA ALA A 535 -1.13 19.69 -3.96
C ALA A 535 -0.63 19.67 -2.50
N SER A 536 -1.38 19.00 -1.62
CA SER A 536 -0.98 18.80 -0.22
C SER A 536 0.04 17.66 -0.06
N ALA A 537 0.54 17.43 1.16
CA ALA A 537 1.46 16.33 1.43
C ALA A 537 0.74 14.97 1.45
N LEU A 538 1.36 13.96 0.83
CA LEU A 538 0.91 12.56 0.91
C LEU A 538 1.73 11.75 1.93
N PRO A 539 1.13 10.76 2.62
CA PRO A 539 -0.30 10.44 2.67
C PRO A 539 -1.12 11.44 3.52
N ARG A 540 -2.44 11.48 3.26
CA ARG A 540 -3.42 12.30 3.97
C ARG A 540 -4.23 11.49 4.97
N GLN A 541 -4.58 12.12 6.09
CA GLN A 541 -5.50 11.57 7.09
C GLN A 541 -6.93 11.45 6.54
N ALA A 542 -7.69 10.53 7.11
CA ALA A 542 -9.10 10.32 6.80
C ALA A 542 -9.98 11.53 7.19
N VAL A 543 -11.23 11.55 6.70
CA VAL A 543 -12.21 12.58 7.07
C VAL A 543 -12.44 12.56 8.59
N PRO A 544 -12.25 13.69 9.30
CA PRO A 544 -12.45 13.74 10.75
C PRO A 544 -13.86 13.36 11.19
N GLU A 545 -13.97 12.73 12.37
CA GLU A 545 -15.25 12.25 12.91
C GLU A 545 -16.30 13.36 13.14
N LEU A 546 -15.84 14.61 13.27
CA LEU A 546 -16.70 15.78 13.43
C LEU A 546 -17.74 15.94 12.29
N PHE A 547 -17.36 15.53 11.07
CA PHE A 547 -18.17 15.65 9.86
C PHE A 547 -18.99 14.39 9.56
N THR A 548 -18.59 13.23 10.09
CA THR A 548 -19.11 11.92 9.64
C THR A 548 -20.18 11.33 10.56
N SER A 549 -20.49 12.00 11.67
CA SER A 549 -21.40 11.49 12.72
C SER A 549 -22.80 11.11 12.22
N ARG A 550 -23.40 11.88 11.30
CA ARG A 550 -24.75 11.59 10.77
C ARG A 550 -24.75 10.37 9.85
N VAL A 551 -23.72 10.23 9.01
CA VAL A 551 -23.53 9.04 8.16
C VAL A 551 -23.39 7.81 9.05
N LYS A 552 -22.50 7.82 10.05
CA LYS A 552 -22.34 6.70 11.01
C LYS A 552 -23.66 6.34 11.70
N ARG A 553 -24.48 7.34 12.04
CA ARG A 553 -25.80 7.13 12.65
C ARG A 553 -26.78 6.48 11.67
N ALA A 554 -26.79 6.86 10.39
CA ALA A 554 -27.64 6.23 9.38
C ALA A 554 -27.39 4.72 9.26
N PHE A 555 -26.12 4.30 9.24
CA PHE A 555 -25.75 2.87 9.30
C PHE A 555 -26.20 2.20 10.59
N SER A 556 -26.04 2.87 11.73
CA SER A 556 -26.46 2.32 13.03
C SER A 556 -27.97 2.11 13.10
N THR A 557 -28.76 3.05 12.57
CA THR A 557 -30.23 2.93 12.47
C THR A 557 -30.63 1.79 11.55
N ALA A 558 -30.07 1.73 10.34
CA ALA A 558 -30.38 0.65 9.40
C ALA A 558 -30.03 -0.74 9.98
N ASN A 559 -28.90 -0.86 10.66
CA ASN A 559 -28.48 -2.12 11.29
C ASN A 559 -29.31 -2.52 12.52
N ALA A 560 -29.97 -1.57 13.19
CA ALA A 560 -30.84 -1.86 14.33
C ALA A 560 -32.18 -2.47 13.92
N GLU A 561 -32.63 -2.19 12.69
CA GLU A 561 -33.87 -2.71 12.11
C GLU A 561 -33.70 -4.14 11.53
N LEU A 562 -32.47 -4.64 11.42
CA LEU A 562 -32.16 -5.95 10.85
C LEU A 562 -32.30 -7.08 11.88
N ASP A 563 -33.12 -8.10 11.59
CA ASP A 563 -33.20 -9.31 12.40
C ASP A 563 -31.95 -10.20 12.19
N ARG A 564 -31.07 -10.23 13.19
CA ARG A 564 -29.79 -10.94 13.16
C ARG A 564 -29.90 -12.45 13.37
N SER A 565 -31.06 -12.97 13.74
CA SER A 565 -31.22 -14.39 14.01
C SER A 565 -31.07 -15.27 12.75
N GLN A 566 -31.10 -14.67 11.56
CA GLN A 566 -31.18 -15.38 10.28
C GLN A 566 -29.96 -15.19 9.35
N SER A 567 -28.98 -14.32 9.66
CA SER A 567 -27.86 -14.03 8.73
C SER A 567 -26.47 -14.21 9.35
N SER A 568 -25.60 -14.92 8.63
CA SER A 568 -24.16 -15.06 8.93
C SER A 568 -23.32 -13.92 8.33
N GLU A 569 -23.96 -12.86 7.84
CA GLU A 569 -23.29 -11.77 7.11
C GLU A 569 -22.72 -10.71 8.08
N PRO A 570 -21.53 -10.15 7.81
CA PRO A 570 -21.05 -8.99 8.54
C PRO A 570 -21.97 -7.77 8.35
N ILE A 571 -22.12 -6.98 9.40
CA ILE A 571 -22.92 -5.76 9.39
C ILE A 571 -22.39 -4.77 8.35
N GLY A 572 -23.29 -4.02 7.71
CA GLY A 572 -22.87 -2.91 6.87
C GLY A 572 -22.26 -1.79 7.70
N GLU A 573 -21.22 -1.16 7.16
CA GLU A 573 -20.43 -0.15 7.87
C GLU A 573 -19.88 0.90 6.92
N ALA A 574 -19.54 2.07 7.47
CA ALA A 574 -18.85 3.16 6.78
C ALA A 574 -17.42 3.31 7.32
N ILE A 575 -16.44 3.13 6.44
CA ILE A 575 -15.01 3.24 6.73
C ILE A 575 -14.48 4.52 6.09
N TRP A 576 -13.85 5.38 6.90
CA TRP A 576 -13.13 6.55 6.44
C TRP A 576 -11.64 6.23 6.45
N THR A 577 -10.98 6.30 5.30
CA THR A 577 -9.57 5.89 5.14
C THR A 577 -8.71 7.05 4.65
N THR A 578 -7.40 6.83 4.64
CA THR A 578 -6.40 7.78 4.15
C THR A 578 -6.42 7.92 2.63
N ASN A 579 -5.67 8.91 2.12
CA ASN A 579 -5.34 8.98 0.70
C ASN A 579 -3.82 9.10 0.49
N PRO A 580 -3.16 8.12 -0.15
CA PRO A 580 -3.73 6.87 -0.66
C PRO A 580 -4.14 5.89 0.44
N SER A 581 -4.76 4.78 0.06
CA SER A 581 -5.10 3.65 0.93
C SER A 581 -5.08 2.33 0.16
N ARG A 582 -5.24 1.20 0.86
CA ARG A 582 -5.24 -0.14 0.29
C ARG A 582 -6.48 -0.90 0.75
N ILE A 583 -7.13 -1.62 -0.16
CA ILE A 583 -8.15 -2.61 0.19
C ILE A 583 -7.56 -3.99 -0.11
N THR A 584 -7.57 -4.88 0.88
CA THR A 584 -7.16 -6.27 0.71
C THR A 584 -8.37 -7.18 0.80
N LEU A 585 -8.53 -8.10 -0.15
CA LEU A 585 -9.48 -9.21 -0.08
C LEU A 585 -8.70 -10.51 0.13
N PHE A 586 -9.02 -11.25 1.19
CA PHE A 586 -8.33 -12.48 1.56
C PHE A 586 -6.82 -12.27 1.80
N GLY A 587 -6.47 -11.26 2.61
CA GLY A 587 -5.09 -10.98 3.00
C GLY A 587 -4.21 -10.56 1.80
N PRO A 588 -3.02 -11.17 1.60
CA PRO A 588 -2.09 -10.74 0.54
C PRO A 588 -2.50 -11.12 -0.90
N VAL A 589 -3.55 -11.93 -1.06
CA VAL A 589 -3.93 -12.54 -2.35
C VAL A 589 -4.46 -11.49 -3.32
N HIS A 590 -5.32 -10.61 -2.86
CA HIS A 590 -5.92 -9.57 -3.70
C HIS A 590 -5.76 -8.20 -3.06
N ASP A 591 -4.98 -7.34 -3.71
CA ASP A 591 -4.59 -6.01 -3.23
C ASP A 591 -5.07 -4.95 -4.24
N ILE A 592 -5.88 -4.02 -3.75
CA ILE A 592 -6.40 -2.88 -4.50
C ILE A 592 -5.79 -1.61 -3.90
N ALA A 593 -4.93 -0.95 -4.68
CA ALA A 593 -4.40 0.36 -4.30
C ALA A 593 -5.37 1.47 -4.71
N ILE A 594 -5.57 2.47 -3.85
CA ILE A 594 -6.46 3.61 -4.13
C ILE A 594 -5.68 4.90 -3.94
N VAL A 595 -5.73 5.75 -4.96
CA VAL A 595 -5.27 7.14 -4.85
C VAL A 595 -6.24 8.06 -5.55
N ARG A 596 -6.43 9.22 -4.94
CA ARG A 596 -7.00 10.39 -5.60
C ARG A 596 -5.93 11.48 -5.78
N ASP A 597 -5.55 11.76 -7.02
CA ASP A 597 -4.61 12.83 -7.40
C ASP A 597 -4.87 13.29 -8.84
N ASP A 598 -4.57 14.55 -9.15
CA ASP A 598 -4.70 15.15 -10.49
C ASP A 598 -3.43 14.84 -11.31
N MET A 599 -3.16 13.54 -11.47
CA MET A 599 -1.87 13.06 -11.95
C MET A 599 -1.66 13.34 -13.44
N SER A 600 -2.67 13.14 -14.27
CA SER A 600 -2.62 13.41 -15.71
C SER A 600 -2.33 14.88 -16.02
N GLU A 601 -2.96 15.80 -15.30
CA GLU A 601 -2.73 17.24 -15.45
C GLU A 601 -1.31 17.62 -14.98
N ARG A 602 -0.88 17.09 -13.83
CA ARG A 602 0.46 17.32 -13.29
C ARG A 602 1.54 16.79 -14.25
N LEU A 603 1.34 15.62 -14.83
CA LEU A 603 2.24 15.04 -15.84
C LEU A 603 2.29 15.91 -17.09
N ARG A 604 1.15 16.35 -17.62
CA ARG A 604 1.10 17.23 -18.80
C ARG A 604 1.83 18.56 -18.58
N ARG A 605 1.73 19.16 -17.39
CA ARG A 605 2.42 20.42 -17.05
C ARG A 605 3.92 20.27 -16.79
N SER A 606 4.37 19.10 -16.35
CA SER A 606 5.77 18.86 -15.95
C SER A 606 6.56 17.99 -16.94
N ALA A 607 5.93 17.54 -18.03
CA ALA A 607 6.58 16.70 -19.02
C ALA A 607 7.74 17.42 -19.71
N VAL A 608 8.88 16.74 -19.77
CA VAL A 608 10.07 17.15 -20.52
C VAL A 608 9.79 16.96 -22.01
N ARG A 609 10.15 17.97 -22.81
CA ARG A 609 10.09 17.88 -24.28
C ARG A 609 11.30 17.09 -24.77
N ILE A 610 11.07 16.11 -25.65
CA ILE A 610 12.09 15.18 -26.15
C ILE A 610 12.00 15.16 -27.67
N GLY A 611 13.14 15.21 -28.35
CA GLY A 611 13.19 15.20 -29.83
C GLY A 611 12.76 16.52 -30.50
N GLN A 612 12.45 16.44 -31.79
CA GLN A 612 12.04 17.57 -32.66
C GLN A 612 10.67 18.18 -32.34
N ASP A 613 9.93 17.64 -31.35
CA ASP A 613 8.73 18.28 -30.81
C ASP A 613 9.04 19.60 -30.07
N ALA A 614 10.33 19.91 -29.84
CA ALA A 614 10.78 21.22 -29.40
C ALA A 614 10.41 22.35 -30.39
N ASP A 615 10.45 22.11 -31.71
CA ASP A 615 10.29 23.15 -32.74
C ASP A 615 8.87 23.28 -33.32
N ARG A 616 8.04 22.24 -33.24
CA ARG A 616 6.71 22.22 -33.89
C ARG A 616 5.64 23.08 -33.22
N SER A 617 5.82 23.46 -31.96
CA SER A 617 4.82 24.23 -31.21
C SER A 617 4.89 25.75 -31.42
N THR A 618 5.97 26.26 -32.01
CA THR A 618 6.16 27.71 -32.25
C THR A 618 5.35 28.22 -33.45
N ILE A 619 4.88 27.32 -34.33
CA ILE A 619 4.16 27.68 -35.57
C ILE A 619 2.63 27.54 -35.42
N MET A 620 2.13 26.82 -34.41
CA MET A 620 0.69 26.59 -34.25
C MET A 620 -0.04 27.57 -33.32
N ASN A 621 0.68 28.55 -32.73
CA ASN A 621 0.07 29.51 -31.80
C ASN A 621 -0.25 30.88 -32.42
N ASP A 622 -0.07 31.05 -33.73
CA ASP A 622 -0.41 32.28 -34.44
C ASP A 622 -1.17 31.96 -35.73
N GLY A 623 -2.51 31.88 -35.64
CA GLY A 623 -3.35 31.61 -36.82
C GLY A 623 -4.75 31.06 -36.57
N MET A 624 -5.52 31.63 -35.63
CA MET A 624 -6.97 31.41 -35.58
C MET A 624 -7.71 32.66 -36.09
N ALA A 625 -7.84 32.79 -37.42
CA ALA A 625 -8.89 33.61 -38.05
C ALA A 625 -8.95 33.40 -39.58
N SER A 626 -9.83 32.51 -40.06
CA SER A 626 -10.81 32.81 -41.13
C SER A 626 -11.43 31.56 -41.76
N GLN A 627 -12.69 31.72 -42.09
CA GLN A 627 -13.59 30.75 -42.71
C GLN A 627 -13.29 30.49 -44.20
N LYS A 628 -13.77 29.31 -44.64
CA LYS A 628 -14.40 28.96 -45.94
C LYS A 628 -13.57 28.33 -47.08
N SER A 629 -14.23 27.27 -47.60
CA SER A 629 -14.39 26.78 -48.98
C SER A 629 -13.28 25.96 -49.66
N SER A 630 -13.63 24.67 -49.86
CA SER A 630 -13.55 23.85 -51.07
C SER A 630 -12.43 24.10 -52.10
N VAL A 631 -11.73 23.03 -52.48
CA VAL A 631 -11.65 22.47 -53.86
C VAL A 631 -10.66 21.28 -53.85
N LEU A 632 -11.07 20.13 -54.41
CA LEU A 632 -10.20 19.01 -54.78
C LEU A 632 -9.37 19.37 -56.01
N PRO A 633 -8.18 18.78 -56.21
CA PRO A 633 -8.11 17.86 -57.34
C PRO A 633 -7.32 16.57 -57.09
N GLU A 634 -7.77 15.55 -57.82
CA GLU A 634 -7.15 14.26 -58.11
C GLU A 634 -5.75 14.40 -58.71
N ASP A 635 -4.81 13.52 -58.34
CA ASP A 635 -4.25 12.54 -59.28
C ASP A 635 -3.26 11.56 -58.60
N SER A 636 -3.55 10.26 -58.78
CA SER A 636 -2.68 9.07 -59.01
C SER A 636 -1.30 8.93 -58.29
N ILE A 637 -0.89 7.78 -57.72
CA ILE A 637 -0.75 6.44 -58.31
C ILE A 637 -0.75 5.36 -57.20
N GLU A 638 -1.45 4.26 -57.45
CA GLU A 638 -1.51 3.04 -56.64
C GLU A 638 -0.17 2.29 -56.58
N THR A 639 0.20 1.79 -55.39
CA THR A 639 1.13 0.64 -55.29
C THR A 639 0.56 -0.34 -54.28
N GLN A 640 0.00 -1.44 -54.82
CA GLN A 640 -0.59 -2.53 -54.05
C GLN A 640 0.49 -3.31 -53.29
N THR A 641 0.34 -3.43 -51.98
CA THR A 641 0.96 -4.49 -51.15
C THR A 641 -0.07 -4.98 -50.11
N PRO A 642 0.03 -6.24 -49.65
CA PRO A 642 -1.13 -7.10 -49.41
C PRO A 642 -1.85 -6.87 -48.07
N MET A 643 -3.14 -7.18 -48.09
CA MET A 643 -4.08 -7.22 -46.97
C MET A 643 -3.47 -7.75 -45.66
N GLY A 644 -3.49 -6.92 -44.62
CA GLY A 644 -3.18 -7.29 -43.25
C GLY A 644 -3.75 -6.28 -42.25
N ALA A 645 -4.89 -6.62 -41.66
CA ALA A 645 -5.58 -5.98 -40.53
C ALA A 645 -5.80 -4.45 -40.62
N GLU A 646 -7.04 -4.04 -40.91
CA GLU A 646 -7.52 -2.67 -40.67
C GLU A 646 -7.33 -2.28 -39.20
N SER A 647 -6.25 -1.56 -38.89
CA SER A 647 -6.06 -0.94 -37.58
C SER A 647 -6.92 0.31 -37.52
N TYR A 648 -8.14 0.19 -36.98
CA TYR A 648 -8.92 1.38 -36.60
C TYR A 648 -8.05 2.29 -35.70
N PRO A 649 -7.98 3.60 -35.98
CA PRO A 649 -7.20 4.52 -35.16
C PRO A 649 -7.75 4.49 -33.72
N ILE A 650 -6.91 4.08 -32.77
CA ILE A 650 -7.26 4.02 -31.36
C ILE A 650 -7.67 5.43 -30.90
N PRO A 651 -8.81 5.62 -30.21
CA PRO A 651 -9.22 6.93 -29.73
C PRO A 651 -8.15 7.61 -28.90
N SER A 652 -7.95 8.92 -29.09
CA SER A 652 -6.90 9.70 -28.41
C SER A 652 -6.97 9.60 -26.89
N SER A 653 -8.18 9.50 -26.31
CA SER A 653 -8.40 9.31 -24.88
C SER A 653 -7.88 7.97 -24.36
N VAL A 654 -7.99 6.90 -25.16
CA VAL A 654 -7.47 5.57 -24.81
C VAL A 654 -5.95 5.57 -24.86
N ASN A 655 -5.34 6.23 -25.84
CA ASN A 655 -3.89 6.39 -25.90
C ASN A 655 -3.36 7.18 -24.71
N MET A 656 -4.02 8.28 -24.35
CA MET A 656 -3.65 9.06 -23.16
C MET A 656 -3.78 8.26 -21.86
N SER A 657 -4.80 7.42 -21.75
CA SER A 657 -4.99 6.51 -20.62
C SER A 657 -3.89 5.45 -20.53
N ARG A 658 -3.50 4.85 -21.67
CA ARG A 658 -2.37 3.90 -21.74
C ARG A 658 -1.05 4.58 -21.35
N LYS A 659 -0.82 5.80 -21.83
CA LYS A 659 0.35 6.62 -21.51
C LYS A 659 0.43 6.90 -20.01
N LEU A 660 -0.69 7.27 -19.39
CA LEU A 660 -0.82 7.48 -17.95
C LEU A 660 -0.48 6.23 -17.15
N VAL A 661 -1.14 5.11 -17.47
CA VAL A 661 -0.95 3.83 -16.77
C VAL A 661 0.49 3.36 -16.87
N LYS A 662 1.07 3.36 -18.07
CA LYS A 662 2.46 2.96 -18.28
C LYS A 662 3.42 3.84 -17.48
N THR A 663 3.25 5.16 -17.55
CA THR A 663 4.11 6.13 -16.83
C THR A 663 4.16 5.85 -15.33
N ILE A 664 3.01 5.59 -14.70
CA ILE A 664 2.93 5.42 -13.24
C ILE A 664 3.44 4.05 -12.80
N LEU A 665 2.99 2.97 -13.47
CA LEU A 665 3.34 1.61 -13.08
C LEU A 665 4.82 1.31 -13.35
N ASP A 666 5.40 1.85 -14.43
CA ASP A 666 6.84 1.78 -14.68
C ASP A 666 7.62 2.45 -13.54
N GLN A 667 7.19 3.60 -13.05
CA GLN A 667 7.84 4.26 -11.90
C GLN A 667 7.68 3.50 -10.58
N GLY A 668 6.69 2.62 -10.46
CA GLY A 668 6.45 1.82 -9.24
C GLY A 668 6.11 2.67 -8.01
N THR A 669 5.64 3.91 -8.20
CA THR A 669 5.21 4.80 -7.12
C THR A 669 4.10 5.74 -7.60
N ILE A 670 3.22 6.11 -6.68
CA ILE A 670 2.10 7.03 -6.89
C ILE A 670 2.58 8.49 -7.01
N SER A 671 3.77 8.83 -6.48
CA SER A 671 4.31 10.19 -6.52
C SER A 671 5.68 10.26 -7.19
N PRO A 672 5.76 10.08 -8.51
CA PRO A 672 7.03 10.12 -9.25
C PRO A 672 7.52 11.54 -9.54
N PHE A 673 7.31 12.49 -8.63
CA PHE A 673 7.56 13.92 -8.82
C PHE A 673 8.58 14.45 -7.81
N PRO A 674 9.15 15.65 -8.04
CA PRO A 674 9.96 16.33 -7.03
C PRO A 674 9.07 16.76 -5.85
N LEU A 675 9.65 16.79 -4.65
CA LEU A 675 8.93 17.18 -3.43
C LEU A 675 8.39 18.63 -3.46
N SER A 676 8.95 19.49 -4.32
CA SER A 676 8.45 20.85 -4.57
C SER A 676 7.13 20.87 -5.36
N LEU A 677 6.87 19.86 -6.18
CA LEU A 677 5.66 19.76 -7.00
C LEU A 677 4.59 18.89 -6.33
N ARG A 678 5.01 17.81 -5.66
CA ARG A 678 4.12 16.95 -4.86
C ARG A 678 4.81 16.60 -3.54
N PRO A 679 4.48 17.30 -2.45
CA PRO A 679 5.07 17.01 -1.14
C PRO A 679 4.72 15.61 -0.64
N VAL A 680 5.66 14.97 0.03
CA VAL A 680 5.51 13.63 0.62
C VAL A 680 6.07 13.64 2.04
N LEU A 681 5.36 13.01 2.97
CA LEU A 681 5.83 12.74 4.32
C LEU A 681 6.87 11.60 4.27
N TRP A 682 8.13 11.91 4.59
CA TRP A 682 9.26 11.03 4.25
C TRP A 682 9.18 9.64 4.90
N ASP A 683 8.75 9.56 6.17
CA ASP A 683 8.63 8.29 6.90
C ASP A 683 7.50 7.40 6.39
N TYR A 684 6.56 7.97 5.64
CA TYR A 684 5.39 7.28 5.09
C TYR A 684 5.51 7.09 3.57
N ALA A 685 6.67 7.31 2.97
CA ALA A 685 6.86 7.14 1.53
C ALA A 685 6.63 5.68 1.06
N SER A 686 6.78 4.68 1.94
CA SER A 686 6.46 3.28 1.63
C SER A 686 4.99 3.07 1.29
N SER A 687 4.08 3.87 1.85
CA SER A 687 2.65 3.79 1.54
C SER A 687 2.31 4.22 0.11
N LEU A 688 3.22 4.95 -0.54
CA LEU A 688 3.07 5.44 -1.92
C LEU A 688 3.69 4.49 -2.95
N GLN A 689 4.36 3.41 -2.51
CA GLN A 689 4.98 2.45 -3.41
C GLN A 689 3.92 1.55 -4.04
N LEU A 690 4.08 1.28 -5.33
CA LEU A 690 3.33 0.28 -6.09
C LEU A 690 4.19 -0.98 -6.32
N TYR A 691 5.17 -1.22 -5.44
CA TYR A 691 6.03 -2.40 -5.48
C TYR A 691 5.77 -3.29 -4.26
N PRO A 692 5.47 -4.59 -4.44
CA PRO A 692 5.13 -5.24 -5.71
C PRO A 692 3.87 -4.63 -6.32
N LEU A 693 3.66 -4.81 -7.64
CA LEU A 693 2.45 -4.31 -8.29
C LEU A 693 1.19 -4.82 -7.57
N PRO A 694 0.16 -3.97 -7.36
CA PRO A 694 -1.11 -4.44 -6.84
C PRO A 694 -1.85 -5.34 -7.84
N SER A 695 -2.87 -6.06 -7.37
CA SER A 695 -3.78 -6.80 -8.25
C SER A 695 -4.65 -5.82 -9.06
N SER A 696 -5.05 -4.72 -8.43
CA SER A 696 -5.78 -3.62 -9.04
C SER A 696 -5.34 -2.25 -8.51
N PHE A 697 -5.48 -1.22 -9.33
CA PHE A 697 -5.14 0.14 -8.98
C PHE A 697 -6.26 1.10 -9.38
N ILE A 698 -6.87 1.74 -8.38
CA ILE A 698 -7.84 2.81 -8.57
C ILE A 698 -7.07 4.14 -8.55
N LEU A 699 -6.94 4.73 -9.74
CA LEU A 699 -6.41 6.06 -9.94
C LEU A 699 -7.59 6.99 -10.22
N ALA A 700 -8.14 7.61 -9.17
CA ALA A 700 -9.16 8.62 -9.33
C ALA A 700 -8.50 9.91 -9.81
N ASP A 701 -8.62 10.17 -11.11
CA ASP A 701 -8.08 11.35 -11.78
C ASP A 701 -9.20 12.01 -12.58
N PRO A 702 -9.69 13.18 -12.13
CA PRO A 702 -10.82 13.86 -12.77
C PRO A 702 -10.50 14.44 -14.15
N GLU A 703 -9.22 14.65 -14.43
CA GLU A 703 -8.73 15.26 -15.67
C GLU A 703 -8.49 14.22 -16.77
N ALA A 704 -8.47 12.93 -16.41
CA ALA A 704 -8.46 11.83 -17.35
C ALA A 704 -9.88 11.30 -17.60
N ALA A 705 -10.16 10.90 -18.85
CA ALA A 705 -11.41 10.22 -19.17
C ALA A 705 -11.55 8.92 -18.35
N PRO A 706 -12.78 8.46 -18.04
CA PRO A 706 -12.96 7.20 -17.34
C PRO A 706 -12.43 6.01 -18.17
N PHE A 707 -11.70 5.09 -17.54
CA PHE A 707 -11.17 3.91 -18.21
C PHE A 707 -10.96 2.73 -17.26
N CYS A 708 -10.93 1.52 -17.84
CA CYS A 708 -10.47 0.28 -17.18
C CYS A 708 -9.51 -0.44 -18.14
N MET A 709 -8.28 -0.71 -17.71
CA MET A 709 -7.30 -1.42 -18.55
C MET A 709 -6.31 -2.22 -17.71
N THR A 710 -5.66 -3.21 -18.31
CA THR A 710 -4.69 -4.06 -17.61
C THR A 710 -3.29 -3.82 -18.17
N TYR A 711 -2.32 -3.61 -17.28
CA TYR A 711 -0.92 -3.45 -17.63
C TYR A 711 -0.05 -4.30 -16.69
N GLU A 712 0.77 -5.19 -17.25
CA GLU A 712 1.63 -6.12 -16.51
C GLU A 712 0.93 -6.89 -15.38
N GLY A 713 -0.34 -7.27 -15.60
CA GLY A 713 -1.17 -8.02 -14.65
C GLY A 713 -1.91 -7.18 -13.62
N CYS A 714 -1.58 -5.88 -13.47
CA CYS A 714 -2.32 -4.94 -12.64
C CYS A 714 -3.50 -4.36 -13.43
N HIS A 715 -4.72 -4.46 -12.87
CA HIS A 715 -5.90 -3.86 -13.49
C HIS A 715 -6.11 -2.43 -12.98
N VAL A 716 -5.91 -1.44 -13.85
CA VAL A 716 -6.02 -0.01 -13.52
C VAL A 716 -7.37 0.56 -13.92
N MET A 717 -7.95 1.33 -13.02
CA MET A 717 -9.29 1.89 -13.13
C MET A 717 -9.25 3.38 -12.78
N ASN A 718 -9.81 4.21 -13.66
CA ASN A 718 -10.12 5.60 -13.36
C ASN A 718 -11.63 5.82 -13.51
N PRO A 719 -12.38 6.08 -12.42
CA PRO A 719 -13.81 6.40 -12.53
C PRO A 719 -14.06 7.76 -13.19
N GLY A 720 -13.08 8.66 -13.21
CA GLY A 720 -13.25 10.06 -13.61
C GLY A 720 -14.22 10.81 -12.72
N LYS A 721 -14.80 11.89 -13.23
CA LYS A 721 -15.83 12.68 -12.54
C LYS A 721 -17.17 11.92 -12.48
N LEU A 722 -17.75 11.79 -11.28
CA LEU A 722 -19.07 11.18 -11.05
C LEU A 722 -20.14 11.80 -11.95
N ILE A 723 -20.14 13.13 -12.02
CA ILE A 723 -20.99 13.92 -12.92
C ILE A 723 -20.09 14.43 -14.06
N PRO A 724 -20.29 13.98 -15.31
CA PRO A 724 -19.61 14.56 -16.46
C PRO A 724 -19.95 16.03 -16.63
N GLU A 725 -18.99 16.80 -17.13
CA GLU A 725 -19.23 18.16 -17.59
C GLU A 725 -20.03 18.10 -18.91
N GLY A 726 -21.29 18.52 -18.87
CA GLY A 726 -22.20 18.54 -20.02
C GLY A 726 -23.64 18.85 -19.64
N ASP A 727 -24.46 19.18 -20.64
CA ASP A 727 -25.87 19.57 -20.44
C ASP A 727 -26.76 18.39 -20.02
N LEU A 728 -26.38 17.17 -20.40
CA LEU A 728 -27.11 15.95 -20.08
C LEU A 728 -26.80 15.51 -18.64
N SER A 729 -27.85 15.37 -17.82
CA SER A 729 -27.74 14.74 -16.51
C SER A 729 -27.43 13.25 -16.66
N SER A 730 -26.16 12.90 -16.52
CA SER A 730 -25.73 11.51 -16.41
C SER A 730 -24.81 11.32 -15.20
N VAL A 731 -24.72 10.07 -14.74
CA VAL A 731 -23.86 9.63 -13.65
C VAL A 731 -22.94 8.53 -14.16
N ARG A 732 -21.65 8.62 -13.87
CA ARG A 732 -20.61 7.67 -14.29
C ARG A 732 -19.87 7.09 -13.09
N TRP A 733 -19.63 5.79 -13.13
CA TRP A 733 -18.90 5.08 -12.09
C TRP A 733 -18.26 3.81 -12.68
N ILE A 734 -17.48 3.09 -11.89
CA ILE A 734 -16.92 1.79 -12.30
C ILE A 734 -17.56 0.68 -11.47
N GLU A 735 -17.96 -0.40 -12.15
CA GLU A 735 -18.21 -1.69 -11.53
C GLU A 735 -16.99 -2.58 -11.68
N TYR A 736 -16.39 -2.97 -10.56
CA TYR A 736 -15.23 -3.84 -10.51
C TYR A 736 -15.58 -5.21 -9.95
N ASP A 737 -15.31 -6.27 -10.71
CA ASP A 737 -15.43 -7.64 -10.26
C ASP A 737 -14.06 -8.14 -9.74
N ALA A 738 -13.92 -8.23 -8.42
CA ALA A 738 -12.67 -8.66 -7.78
C ALA A 738 -12.30 -10.12 -8.06
N SER A 739 -13.28 -10.97 -8.39
CA SER A 739 -13.04 -12.39 -8.71
C SER A 739 -12.40 -12.54 -10.08
N LYS A 740 -12.91 -11.79 -11.07
CA LYS A 740 -12.39 -11.77 -12.45
C LYS A 740 -11.22 -10.81 -12.61
N ASN A 741 -10.95 -9.96 -11.62
CA ASN A 741 -10.02 -8.84 -11.68
C ASN A 741 -10.28 -7.94 -12.91
N ARG A 742 -11.55 -7.56 -13.12
CA ARG A 742 -12.00 -6.77 -14.27
C ARG A 742 -13.02 -5.71 -13.86
N GLY A 743 -12.76 -4.48 -14.28
CA GLY A 743 -13.65 -3.33 -14.14
C GLY A 743 -14.34 -2.98 -15.45
N LYS A 744 -15.53 -2.39 -15.34
CA LYS A 744 -16.30 -1.82 -16.45
C LYS A 744 -16.82 -0.44 -16.06
N VAL A 745 -16.58 0.53 -16.93
CA VAL A 745 -17.19 1.87 -16.81
C VAL A 745 -18.69 1.75 -17.07
N LYS A 746 -19.49 2.32 -16.17
CA LYS A 746 -20.94 2.43 -16.26
C LYS A 746 -21.33 3.90 -16.40
N GLU A 747 -22.37 4.14 -17.18
CA GLU A 747 -22.99 5.43 -17.34
C GLU A 747 -24.50 5.24 -17.35
N MET A 748 -25.21 6.12 -16.64
CA MET A 748 -26.67 6.13 -16.58
C MET A 748 -27.16 7.57 -16.68
N ARG A 749 -28.23 7.79 -17.46
CA ARG A 749 -28.88 9.10 -17.60
C ARG A 749 -30.07 9.18 -16.64
N TYR A 750 -30.34 10.37 -16.11
CA TYR A 750 -31.45 10.61 -15.18
C TYR A 750 -32.10 11.98 -15.39
#